data_AF-A0A947MSS1-F1
#
_entry.id   AF-A0A947MSS1-F1
#
_cell.length_a   1.000
_cell.length_b   1.000
_cell.length_c   1.000
_cell.angle_alpha   90.00
_cell.angle_beta   90.00
_cell.angle_gamma   90.00
#
_symmetry.space_group_name_H-M   'P 1'
#
loop_
_entity.id
_entity.type
_entity.pdbx_description
1 polymer ?
#
loop_
_entity_poly.entity_id
_entity_poly.type
_entity_poly.pdbx_seq_one_letter_code
_entity_poly.pdbx_strand_id
1 'polypeptide(L)'
;MKRHQPNPLEAPRRTVPAAWLLSTLLAMLVGCQGLIRLGRHEPGPGRLIVVHVGLEGPVTVDSDLIVDRLATWSDNFGSLDQKPLLDLSVLRDDERRIESAYAAQGYFQARCTGHRIETVDDVSVRVFFKVVEGKPTRLAEVVLGGFPLDAVPAEAPDGVTPAPPTEAPTVEPLQALDADAVIRLKETRARMDGLVTLEKGETWTEAAVLASKNAVREALVDQGFIFADVVATTEVNRRQRQATVRLDVVPGPLARVAQIRVAGNSDVTAERVMRRVDLKEGDVVERGRFERIEGRIFELGVFFSVSVKPDRTAVDATVGADAVTQGDPTDHAATVARLQHVKWPGTVDIVITVQERPIHEIRAGAGIAFDNKQNQGNVLVGYQNRSLFGGQRYFDATLRPAYLVQPAFWDVDQHGPGGAAALAFRQPAFLEEYLLLSLNADYTIGLEDRGFVHAATGATALSRPFFDLLTPYIGYKLSFESVLDGEEGSGEVDFGRSNFLTYFEQGVTFDWRDNLLDPRRGIYSSIRIAESLGALGSDEDFLRVEVDARGYIPVTSWLVFAMRIGWSENIALTDAPAPEKAWFKGGGASDMRGFASQDMGPRTCQKGDEFLGFARDGTDCPDGADGSFADGGDVKALAGFEARVILPYNFGVVAFLDAGQIWTRRDDIDWSDIELAVGPGIRYYTLVGPVSADVGFLLTHPSGFEYTFHISIGQAF
;
A
#
# COMPACT_ATOMS: atom_id res chain seq x y z
N MET A 1 2.81 2.04 79.21
CA MET A 1 1.79 1.72 78.19
C MET A 1 2.14 2.44 76.89
N LYS A 2 2.74 1.73 75.94
CA LYS A 2 2.80 2.09 74.51
C LYS A 2 2.72 0.78 73.74
N ARG A 3 1.63 0.57 72.98
CA ARG A 3 1.51 -0.48 71.97
C ARG A 3 2.06 0.09 70.66
N HIS A 4 3.04 -0.57 70.08
CA HIS A 4 3.40 -0.41 68.66
C HIS A 4 2.75 -1.56 67.88
N GLN A 5 1.97 -1.19 66.87
CA GLN A 5 1.44 -2.07 65.84
C GLN A 5 2.38 -2.08 64.62
N PRO A 6 2.33 -3.13 63.79
CA PRO A 6 3.30 -3.40 62.72
C PRO A 6 2.91 -2.76 61.37
N ASN A 7 3.92 -2.63 60.49
CA ASN A 7 3.79 -2.29 59.07
C ASN A 7 2.78 -3.18 58.31
N PRO A 8 2.06 -2.58 57.36
CA PRO A 8 1.68 -3.25 56.12
C PRO A 8 1.97 -2.35 54.88
N LEU A 9 2.04 -2.79 53.63
CA LEU A 9 2.33 -4.04 52.93
C LEU A 9 2.36 -3.61 51.45
N GLU A 10 3.30 -4.14 50.67
CA GLU A 10 3.36 -4.00 49.22
C GLU A 10 2.04 -4.46 48.57
N ALA A 11 1.48 -3.64 47.67
CA ALA A 11 0.34 -4.03 46.85
C ALA A 11 0.79 -4.95 45.69
N PRO A 12 0.01 -5.99 45.32
CA PRO A 12 0.46 -6.99 44.36
C PRO A 12 0.34 -6.47 42.92
N ARG A 13 1.43 -6.56 42.15
CA ARG A 13 1.37 -6.49 40.67
C ARG A 13 0.52 -7.66 40.16
N ARG A 14 -0.72 -7.38 39.75
CA ARG A 14 -1.58 -8.39 39.10
C ARG A 14 -1.26 -8.47 37.62
N THR A 15 -0.57 -9.54 37.23
CA THR A 15 -0.39 -9.93 35.82
C THR A 15 -1.68 -10.54 35.28
N VAL A 16 -2.19 -10.03 34.15
CA VAL A 16 -3.33 -10.64 33.44
C VAL A 16 -2.84 -11.90 32.69
N PRO A 17 -3.50 -13.06 32.80
CA PRO A 17 -3.11 -14.26 32.06
C PRO A 17 -3.50 -14.14 30.58
N ALA A 18 -2.57 -14.46 29.68
CA ALA A 18 -2.69 -14.41 28.21
C ALA A 18 -3.90 -15.15 27.61
N ALA A 19 -4.62 -15.96 28.38
CA ALA A 19 -5.78 -16.74 27.95
C ALA A 19 -7.01 -15.90 27.59
N TRP A 20 -7.15 -14.67 28.12
CA TRP A 20 -8.31 -13.80 27.84
C TRP A 20 -8.22 -13.03 26.52
N LEU A 21 -7.01 -12.87 25.95
CA LEU A 21 -6.78 -12.25 24.65
C LEU A 21 -7.11 -13.19 23.48
N LEU A 22 -7.05 -14.52 23.70
CA LEU A 22 -7.31 -15.52 22.65
C LEU A 22 -8.80 -15.79 22.41
N SER A 23 -9.66 -15.62 23.41
CA SER A 23 -11.09 -15.97 23.33
C SER A 23 -11.93 -14.93 22.60
N THR A 24 -11.52 -13.66 22.64
CA THR A 24 -12.17 -12.54 21.94
C THR A 24 -11.88 -12.55 20.43
N LEU A 25 -10.70 -13.01 20.02
CA LEU A 25 -10.32 -13.20 18.61
C LEU A 25 -11.12 -14.31 17.90
N LEU A 26 -11.58 -15.34 18.63
CA LEU A 26 -12.29 -16.48 18.04
C LEU A 26 -13.79 -16.19 17.79
N ALA A 27 -14.40 -15.28 18.55
CA ALA A 27 -15.83 -14.97 18.44
C ALA A 27 -16.17 -14.12 17.20
N MET A 28 -15.22 -13.35 16.66
CA MET A 28 -15.44 -12.50 15.48
C MET A 28 -15.47 -13.28 14.15
N LEU A 29 -14.88 -14.49 14.09
CA LEU A 29 -14.84 -15.32 12.88
C LEU A 29 -16.16 -16.02 12.53
N VAL A 30 -17.08 -16.17 13.50
CA VAL A 30 -18.33 -16.92 13.32
C VAL A 30 -19.46 -16.06 12.71
N GLY A 31 -19.35 -14.74 12.76
CA GLY A 31 -20.38 -13.81 12.28
C GLY A 31 -20.54 -13.68 10.75
N CYS A 32 -19.60 -14.20 9.95
CA CYS A 32 -19.57 -13.96 8.49
C CYS A 32 -20.38 -14.95 7.64
N GLN A 33 -20.99 -16.00 8.21
CA GLN A 33 -21.73 -17.01 7.42
C GLN A 33 -23.19 -16.63 7.08
N GLY A 34 -23.70 -15.49 7.56
CA GLY A 34 -25.14 -15.13 7.47
C GLY A 34 -25.63 -14.47 6.19
N LEU A 35 -24.76 -14.13 5.22
CA LEU A 35 -25.10 -13.21 4.11
C LEU A 35 -25.33 -13.85 2.73
N ILE A 36 -25.32 -15.18 2.59
CA ILE A 36 -25.46 -15.85 1.28
C ILE A 36 -26.83 -16.53 1.15
N ARG A 37 -27.93 -15.77 1.04
CA ARG A 37 -29.22 -16.28 0.55
C ARG A 37 -30.08 -15.19 -0.08
N LEU A 38 -29.93 -14.93 -1.39
CA LEU A 38 -30.91 -14.17 -2.18
C LEU A 38 -30.83 -14.56 -3.66
N GLY A 39 -31.99 -14.91 -4.25
CA GLY A 39 -32.21 -15.00 -5.71
C GLY A 39 -32.56 -16.39 -6.27
N ARG A 40 -33.86 -16.73 -6.42
CA ARG A 40 -34.33 -17.85 -7.25
C ARG A 40 -35.26 -17.33 -8.36
N HIS A 41 -34.79 -17.34 -9.61
CA HIS A 41 -35.63 -17.28 -10.82
C HIS A 41 -35.97 -18.71 -11.30
N GLU A 42 -37.23 -19.01 -11.65
CA GLU A 42 -37.64 -20.34 -12.15
C GLU A 42 -37.43 -20.49 -13.67
N PRO A 43 -36.92 -21.63 -14.15
CA PRO A 43 -36.73 -21.91 -15.58
C PRO A 43 -38.05 -22.31 -16.27
N GLY A 44 -38.13 -22.16 -17.60
CA GLY A 44 -39.29 -22.59 -18.40
C GLY A 44 -39.56 -24.11 -18.37
N PRO A 45 -40.78 -24.55 -18.75
CA PRO A 45 -41.24 -25.93 -18.57
C PRO A 45 -40.39 -26.95 -19.34
N GLY A 46 -40.00 -28.04 -18.65
CA GLY A 46 -39.24 -29.17 -19.22
C GLY A 46 -37.72 -29.01 -19.23
N ARG A 47 -37.16 -27.94 -18.66
CA ARG A 47 -35.72 -27.70 -18.55
C ARG A 47 -35.25 -27.91 -17.11
N LEU A 48 -34.28 -28.81 -16.92
CA LEU A 48 -33.67 -29.09 -15.62
C LEU A 48 -32.44 -28.20 -15.42
N ILE A 49 -32.35 -27.56 -14.25
CA ILE A 49 -31.20 -26.76 -13.82
C ILE A 49 -30.23 -27.65 -13.06
N VAL A 50 -28.94 -27.54 -13.38
CA VAL A 50 -27.88 -28.15 -12.59
C VAL A 50 -27.59 -27.26 -11.38
N VAL A 51 -27.91 -27.75 -10.18
CA VAL A 51 -27.67 -26.99 -8.94
C VAL A 51 -26.38 -27.38 -8.23
N HIS A 52 -25.78 -28.52 -8.62
CA HIS A 52 -24.51 -28.99 -8.09
C HIS A 52 -23.87 -29.99 -9.07
N VAL A 53 -22.55 -29.89 -9.23
CA VAL A 53 -21.73 -30.90 -9.90
C VAL A 53 -20.66 -31.36 -8.90
N GLY A 54 -20.50 -32.67 -8.77
CA GLY A 54 -19.53 -33.26 -7.84
C GLY A 54 -18.86 -34.51 -8.40
N LEU A 55 -17.81 -34.95 -7.71
CA LEU A 55 -17.06 -36.17 -8.04
C LEU A 55 -17.31 -37.25 -6.99
N GLU A 56 -17.49 -38.49 -7.45
CA GLU A 56 -17.67 -39.68 -6.61
C GLU A 56 -16.48 -40.63 -6.79
N GLY A 57 -15.85 -41.01 -5.67
CA GLY A 57 -14.74 -41.96 -5.65
C GLY A 57 -13.74 -41.68 -4.53
N PRO A 58 -12.67 -42.49 -4.41
CA PRO A 58 -11.53 -42.18 -3.54
C PRO A 58 -10.69 -41.06 -4.18
N VAL A 59 -11.18 -39.83 -4.08
CA VAL A 59 -10.59 -38.62 -4.66
C VAL A 59 -9.65 -37.97 -3.63
N THR A 60 -8.44 -37.61 -4.03
CA THR A 60 -7.48 -36.86 -3.19
C THR A 60 -7.20 -35.45 -3.69
N VAL A 61 -7.42 -35.19 -4.99
CA VAL A 61 -7.37 -33.84 -5.57
C VAL A 61 -8.60 -33.05 -5.14
N ASP A 62 -8.43 -31.75 -4.87
CA ASP A 62 -9.56 -30.86 -4.61
C ASP A 62 -10.55 -30.91 -5.78
N SER A 63 -11.81 -31.23 -5.48
CA SER A 63 -12.84 -31.44 -6.50
C SER A 63 -13.16 -30.14 -7.26
N ASP A 64 -13.01 -28.98 -6.61
CA ASP A 64 -13.30 -27.68 -7.22
C ASP A 64 -12.34 -27.39 -8.40
N LEU A 65 -11.06 -27.75 -8.27
CA LEU A 65 -10.05 -27.61 -9.34
C LEU A 65 -10.39 -28.39 -10.63
N ILE A 66 -11.24 -29.42 -10.51
CA ILE A 66 -11.69 -30.26 -11.60
C ILE A 66 -13.06 -29.79 -12.11
N VAL A 67 -13.99 -29.54 -11.19
CA VAL A 67 -15.38 -29.17 -11.49
C VAL A 67 -15.46 -27.81 -12.18
N ASP A 68 -14.62 -26.84 -11.82
CA ASP A 68 -14.59 -25.51 -12.43
C ASP A 68 -14.18 -25.53 -13.92
N ARG A 69 -13.57 -26.63 -14.40
CA ARG A 69 -13.19 -26.82 -15.81
C ARG A 69 -14.27 -27.51 -16.65
N LEU A 70 -15.39 -27.93 -16.03
CA LEU A 70 -16.47 -28.65 -16.71
C LEU A 70 -17.45 -27.68 -17.35
N ALA A 71 -17.84 -27.94 -18.59
CA ALA A 71 -18.78 -27.08 -19.32
C ALA A 71 -20.17 -27.06 -18.66
N THR A 72 -20.54 -28.13 -17.96
CA THR A 72 -21.80 -28.18 -17.19
C THR A 72 -21.83 -27.20 -16.00
N TRP A 73 -20.67 -26.66 -15.56
CA TRP A 73 -20.55 -25.80 -14.38
C TRP A 73 -19.88 -24.43 -14.63
N SER A 74 -18.99 -24.32 -15.62
CA SER A 74 -18.09 -23.16 -15.81
C SER A 74 -18.76 -21.84 -16.24
N ASP A 75 -20.01 -21.84 -16.68
CA ASP A 75 -20.70 -20.65 -17.21
C ASP A 75 -21.17 -19.63 -16.13
N ASN A 76 -20.85 -19.85 -14.84
CA ASN A 76 -21.44 -19.12 -13.72
C ASN A 76 -20.62 -17.97 -13.11
N PHE A 77 -19.36 -17.74 -13.48
CA PHE A 77 -18.51 -16.80 -12.73
C PHE A 77 -18.63 -15.32 -13.14
N GLY A 78 -19.57 -14.95 -14.03
CA GLY A 78 -19.71 -13.57 -14.52
C GLY A 78 -21.11 -13.06 -14.89
N SER A 79 -22.18 -13.85 -14.71
CA SER A 79 -23.53 -13.44 -15.10
C SER A 79 -24.53 -13.74 -13.98
N LEU A 80 -25.23 -12.70 -13.50
CA LEU A 80 -26.33 -12.83 -12.53
C LEU A 80 -27.59 -13.50 -13.13
N ASP A 81 -27.62 -13.76 -14.44
CA ASP A 81 -28.86 -14.06 -15.18
C ASP A 81 -28.92 -15.46 -15.85
N GLN A 82 -27.84 -16.25 -15.86
CA GLN A 82 -27.85 -17.56 -16.53
C GLN A 82 -27.65 -18.71 -15.54
N LYS A 83 -28.67 -19.58 -15.42
CA LYS A 83 -28.57 -20.83 -14.65
C LYS A 83 -28.15 -21.98 -15.58
N PRO A 84 -27.18 -22.84 -15.21
CA PRO A 84 -26.71 -23.92 -16.07
C PRO A 84 -27.82 -24.95 -16.28
N LEU A 85 -28.19 -25.17 -17.53
CA LEU A 85 -29.20 -26.15 -17.93
C LEU A 85 -28.54 -27.50 -18.19
N LEU A 86 -29.22 -28.59 -17.81
CA LEU A 86 -28.73 -29.94 -18.03
C LEU A 86 -28.75 -30.29 -19.54
N ASP A 87 -27.56 -30.55 -20.10
CA ASP A 87 -27.38 -31.07 -21.46
C ASP A 87 -26.60 -32.39 -21.43
N LEU A 88 -27.25 -33.48 -21.84
CA LEU A 88 -26.65 -34.83 -21.83
C LEU A 88 -25.49 -34.99 -22.82
N SER A 89 -25.41 -34.16 -23.87
CA SER A 89 -24.29 -34.16 -24.80
C SER A 89 -23.05 -33.52 -24.18
N VAL A 90 -23.24 -32.42 -23.45
CA VAL A 90 -22.19 -31.74 -22.68
C VAL A 90 -21.65 -32.64 -21.57
N LEU A 91 -22.51 -33.39 -20.87
CA LEU A 91 -22.08 -34.34 -19.84
C LEU A 91 -21.10 -35.40 -20.37
N ARG A 92 -21.33 -35.92 -21.59
CA ARG A 92 -20.43 -36.90 -22.21
C ARG A 92 -19.08 -36.31 -22.59
N ASP A 93 -19.06 -35.04 -22.99
CA ASP A 93 -17.81 -34.32 -23.25
C ASP A 93 -17.07 -34.00 -21.96
N ASP A 94 -17.80 -33.68 -20.88
CA ASP A 94 -17.25 -33.44 -19.55
C ASP A 94 -16.55 -34.69 -18.98
N GLU A 95 -16.99 -35.91 -19.29
CA GLU A 95 -16.26 -37.14 -18.91
C GLU A 95 -14.80 -37.13 -19.42
N ARG A 96 -14.56 -36.61 -20.64
CA ARG A 96 -13.20 -36.45 -21.20
C ARG A 96 -12.47 -35.25 -20.63
N ARG A 97 -13.19 -34.17 -20.32
CA ARG A 97 -12.61 -32.97 -19.66
C ARG A 97 -12.14 -33.30 -18.24
N ILE A 98 -12.86 -34.16 -17.51
CA ILE A 98 -12.44 -34.67 -16.20
C ILE A 98 -11.09 -35.38 -16.32
N GLU A 99 -10.95 -36.33 -17.26
CA GLU A 99 -9.66 -37.03 -17.45
C GLU A 99 -8.53 -36.06 -17.80
N SER A 100 -8.81 -35.05 -18.62
CA SER A 100 -7.85 -34.02 -19.00
C SER A 100 -7.49 -33.09 -17.83
N ALA A 101 -8.47 -32.74 -16.98
CA ALA A 101 -8.27 -31.92 -15.79
C ALA A 101 -7.46 -32.66 -14.72
N TYR A 102 -7.72 -33.95 -14.50
CA TYR A 102 -6.88 -34.79 -13.64
C TYR A 102 -5.47 -34.95 -14.20
N ALA A 103 -5.34 -35.13 -15.52
CA ALA A 103 -4.02 -35.17 -16.16
C ALA A 103 -3.24 -33.87 -15.90
N ALA A 104 -3.87 -32.70 -15.99
CA ALA A 104 -3.27 -31.40 -15.65
C ALA A 104 -2.81 -31.27 -14.19
N GLN A 105 -3.38 -32.06 -13.27
CA GLN A 105 -2.98 -32.17 -11.87
C GLN A 105 -1.98 -33.31 -11.60
N GLY A 106 -1.49 -34.00 -12.64
CA GLY A 106 -0.49 -35.08 -12.52
C GLY A 106 -1.06 -36.50 -12.46
N TYR A 107 -2.36 -36.67 -12.63
CA TYR A 107 -3.05 -37.95 -12.50
C TYR A 107 -3.40 -38.53 -13.88
N PHE A 108 -2.37 -38.87 -14.67
CA PHE A 108 -2.52 -39.41 -16.04
C PHE A 108 -3.17 -40.80 -16.13
N GLN A 109 -3.37 -41.47 -15.00
CA GLN A 109 -4.08 -42.75 -14.91
C GLN A 109 -5.56 -42.57 -14.57
N ALA A 110 -6.01 -41.34 -14.34
CA ALA A 110 -7.39 -41.06 -14.00
C ALA A 110 -8.35 -41.53 -15.12
N ARG A 111 -9.49 -42.06 -14.71
CA ARG A 111 -10.56 -42.52 -15.60
C ARG A 111 -11.91 -42.10 -15.06
N CYS A 112 -12.73 -41.50 -15.93
CA CYS A 112 -14.13 -41.29 -15.64
C CYS A 112 -14.91 -42.52 -16.12
N THR A 113 -15.59 -43.21 -15.20
CA THR A 113 -16.30 -44.48 -15.48
C THR A 113 -17.78 -44.27 -15.81
N GLY A 114 -18.26 -43.03 -15.68
CA GLY A 114 -19.62 -42.62 -16.02
C GLY A 114 -20.12 -41.51 -15.09
N HIS A 115 -21.38 -41.12 -15.25
CA HIS A 115 -22.05 -40.11 -14.43
C HIS A 115 -23.39 -40.61 -13.88
N ARG A 116 -23.86 -39.96 -12.81
CA ARG A 116 -25.11 -40.23 -12.12
C ARG A 116 -25.85 -38.92 -11.91
N ILE A 117 -27.13 -38.88 -12.27
CA ILE A 117 -27.98 -37.70 -12.14
C ILE A 117 -28.99 -37.97 -11.03
N GLU A 118 -29.07 -37.09 -10.05
CA GLU A 118 -30.05 -37.11 -8.98
C GLU A 118 -31.03 -35.95 -9.12
N THR A 119 -32.32 -36.23 -9.19
CA THR A 119 -33.36 -35.21 -9.15
C THR A 119 -33.53 -34.68 -7.72
N VAL A 120 -33.47 -33.36 -7.53
CA VAL A 120 -33.69 -32.69 -6.25
C VAL A 120 -35.15 -32.27 -6.10
N ASP A 121 -35.70 -31.67 -7.15
CA ASP A 121 -37.10 -31.27 -7.30
C ASP A 121 -37.48 -31.33 -8.79
N ASP A 122 -38.70 -30.91 -9.13
CA ASP A 122 -39.24 -31.02 -10.50
C ASP A 122 -38.43 -30.24 -11.57
N VAL A 123 -37.53 -29.33 -11.15
CA VAL A 123 -36.77 -28.46 -12.04
C VAL A 123 -35.26 -28.46 -11.77
N SER A 124 -34.78 -29.16 -10.75
CA SER A 124 -33.38 -29.12 -10.30
C SER A 124 -32.76 -30.51 -10.20
N VAL A 125 -31.52 -30.63 -10.68
CA VAL A 125 -30.73 -31.87 -10.62
C VAL A 125 -29.33 -31.64 -10.06
N ARG A 126 -28.78 -32.69 -9.43
CA ARG A 126 -27.37 -32.79 -9.09
C ARG A 126 -26.71 -33.83 -9.98
N VAL A 127 -25.51 -33.53 -10.45
CA VAL A 127 -24.74 -34.43 -11.32
C VAL A 127 -23.49 -34.87 -10.58
N PHE A 128 -23.26 -36.18 -10.52
CA PHE A 128 -22.08 -36.78 -9.90
C PHE A 128 -21.32 -37.63 -10.92
N PHE A 129 -20.04 -37.35 -11.11
CA PHE A 129 -19.17 -38.15 -11.99
C PHE A 129 -18.39 -39.18 -11.19
N LYS A 130 -18.38 -40.43 -11.64
CA LYS A 130 -17.67 -41.54 -10.99
C LYS A 130 -16.24 -41.62 -11.51
N VAL A 131 -15.28 -41.27 -10.65
CA VAL A 131 -13.87 -41.14 -11.04
C VAL A 131 -13.00 -42.14 -10.29
N VAL A 132 -12.08 -42.77 -11.03
CA VAL A 132 -10.95 -43.52 -10.48
C VAL A 132 -9.70 -42.69 -10.76
N GLU A 133 -9.17 -42.02 -9.73
CA GLU A 133 -8.09 -41.02 -9.85
C GLU A 133 -6.72 -41.64 -10.20
N GLY A 134 -6.40 -42.80 -9.63
CA GLY A 134 -5.07 -43.42 -9.77
C GLY A 134 -4.02 -42.80 -8.84
N LYS A 135 -2.74 -43.02 -9.12
CA LYS A 135 -1.62 -42.45 -8.33
C LYS A 135 -0.99 -41.25 -9.06
N PRO A 136 -0.47 -40.26 -8.33
CA PRO A 136 0.18 -39.10 -8.94
C PRO A 136 1.44 -39.51 -9.70
N THR A 137 1.67 -38.85 -10.83
CA THR A 137 2.91 -38.92 -11.60
C THR A 137 3.92 -37.97 -11.00
N ARG A 138 5.10 -38.50 -10.63
CA ARG A 138 6.15 -37.71 -9.99
C ARG A 138 7.16 -37.20 -11.02
N LEU A 139 7.69 -36.01 -10.80
CA LEU A 139 8.80 -35.46 -11.56
C LEU A 139 10.05 -36.31 -11.34
N ALA A 140 10.55 -36.93 -12.41
CA ALA A 140 11.80 -37.69 -12.37
C ALA A 140 13.01 -36.78 -12.60
N GLU A 141 12.87 -35.83 -13.52
CA GLU A 141 13.92 -34.91 -13.94
C GLU A 141 13.32 -33.63 -14.53
N VAL A 142 14.00 -32.51 -14.28
CA VAL A 142 13.71 -31.21 -14.90
C VAL A 142 14.98 -30.77 -15.61
N VAL A 143 14.91 -30.69 -16.94
CA VAL A 143 16.04 -30.33 -17.80
C VAL A 143 15.86 -28.90 -18.27
N LEU A 144 16.76 -28.02 -17.85
CA LEU A 144 16.90 -26.67 -18.38
C LEU A 144 17.95 -26.71 -19.49
N GLY A 145 17.56 -26.33 -20.70
CA GLY A 145 18.42 -26.32 -21.89
C GLY A 145 18.26 -25.07 -22.74
N GLY A 146 18.93 -25.05 -23.89
CA GLY A 146 18.79 -23.98 -24.88
C GLY A 146 19.60 -22.71 -24.57
N PHE A 147 20.33 -22.66 -23.45
CA PHE A 147 21.19 -21.52 -23.16
C PHE A 147 22.33 -21.40 -24.17
N PRO A 148 22.50 -20.23 -24.83
CA PRO A 148 23.61 -20.02 -25.75
C PRO A 148 25.00 -20.22 -25.11
N LEU A 149 25.07 -20.06 -23.78
CA LEU A 149 26.29 -20.22 -22.98
C LEU A 149 26.71 -21.69 -22.80
N ASP A 150 25.78 -22.63 -22.90
CA ASP A 150 26.06 -24.07 -22.75
C ASP A 150 26.76 -24.66 -24.00
N ALA A 151 26.72 -23.92 -25.12
CA ALA A 151 27.36 -24.28 -26.38
C ALA A 151 28.78 -23.71 -26.54
N VAL A 152 29.26 -22.88 -25.61
CA VAL A 152 30.64 -22.38 -25.62
C VAL A 152 31.54 -23.48 -25.03
N PRO A 153 32.44 -24.11 -25.81
CA PRO A 153 33.32 -25.14 -25.27
C PRO A 153 34.18 -24.53 -24.16
N ALA A 154 34.19 -25.15 -22.98
CA ALA A 154 35.23 -24.91 -22.00
C ALA A 154 36.59 -25.11 -22.69
N GLU A 155 37.53 -24.18 -22.49
CA GLU A 155 38.89 -24.31 -23.00
C GLU A 155 39.41 -25.73 -22.75
N ALA A 156 39.70 -26.44 -23.85
CA ALA A 156 40.19 -27.80 -23.78
C ALA A 156 41.57 -27.80 -23.11
N PRO A 157 41.84 -28.73 -22.16
CA PRO A 157 43.20 -28.93 -21.69
C PRO A 157 44.07 -29.40 -22.87
N ASP A 158 45.24 -28.78 -23.01
CA ASP A 158 46.21 -29.03 -24.08
C ASP A 158 46.48 -30.54 -24.26
N GLY A 159 46.35 -31.02 -25.50
CA GLY A 159 47.07 -32.21 -25.95
C GLY A 159 46.26 -33.45 -26.35
N VAL A 160 45.06 -33.35 -26.91
CA VAL A 160 44.40 -34.50 -27.56
C VAL A 160 43.99 -34.18 -28.99
N THR A 161 44.64 -34.86 -29.94
CA THR A 161 44.30 -34.86 -31.37
C THR A 161 42.92 -35.50 -31.61
N PRO A 162 41.97 -34.84 -32.30
CA PRO A 162 40.69 -35.45 -32.60
C PRO A 162 40.76 -36.36 -33.85
N ALA A 163 40.00 -37.45 -33.81
CA ALA A 163 39.70 -38.32 -34.95
C ALA A 163 38.79 -37.59 -35.97
N PRO A 164 38.74 -38.01 -37.25
CA PRO A 164 38.06 -37.24 -38.31
C PRO A 164 36.54 -37.21 -38.12
N PRO A 165 35.86 -36.13 -38.56
CA PRO A 165 34.46 -35.89 -38.23
C PRO A 165 33.52 -36.75 -39.08
N THR A 166 32.62 -37.48 -38.42
CA THR A 166 31.34 -37.88 -39.00
C THR A 166 30.45 -36.63 -39.01
N GLU A 167 29.86 -36.31 -40.15
CA GLU A 167 29.00 -35.14 -40.40
C GLU A 167 27.97 -34.93 -39.27
N ALA A 168 28.30 -34.04 -38.33
CA ALA A 168 27.33 -33.37 -37.48
C ALA A 168 26.85 -32.12 -38.22
N PRO A 169 25.55 -31.76 -38.15
CA PRO A 169 25.07 -30.51 -38.72
C PRO A 169 25.85 -29.36 -38.07
N THR A 170 26.53 -28.61 -38.92
CA THR A 170 27.32 -27.44 -38.53
C THR A 170 26.32 -26.38 -38.08
N VAL A 171 26.11 -26.27 -36.77
CA VAL A 171 25.40 -25.13 -36.18
C VAL A 171 26.33 -23.94 -36.36
N GLU A 172 25.99 -23.02 -37.26
CA GLU A 172 26.65 -21.72 -37.33
C GLU A 172 26.58 -21.11 -35.92
N PRO A 173 27.71 -20.69 -35.33
CA PRO A 173 27.68 -20.11 -34.00
C PRO A 173 26.78 -18.89 -34.04
N LEU A 174 25.80 -18.83 -33.12
CA LEU A 174 24.99 -17.64 -32.87
C LEU A 174 25.89 -16.41 -33.02
N GLN A 175 25.51 -15.50 -33.93
CA GLN A 175 26.16 -14.21 -34.18
C GLN A 175 26.76 -13.68 -32.88
N ALA A 176 28.07 -13.43 -32.87
CA ALA A 176 28.85 -13.07 -31.68
C ALA A 176 28.02 -12.20 -30.72
N LEU A 177 27.53 -12.82 -29.65
CA LEU A 177 26.64 -12.18 -28.70
C LEU A 177 27.34 -10.93 -28.14
N ASP A 178 26.61 -9.83 -28.08
CA ASP A 178 27.06 -8.60 -27.43
C ASP A 178 27.62 -8.91 -26.02
N ALA A 179 28.72 -8.29 -25.63
CA ALA A 179 29.34 -8.52 -24.32
C ALA A 179 28.36 -8.24 -23.17
N ASP A 180 27.51 -7.21 -23.33
CA ASP A 180 26.43 -6.89 -22.40
C ASP A 180 25.39 -8.01 -22.33
N ALA A 181 25.04 -8.61 -23.48
CA ALA A 181 24.10 -9.73 -23.54
C ALA A 181 24.67 -10.97 -22.85
N VAL A 182 25.97 -11.26 -23.02
CA VAL A 182 26.65 -12.38 -22.35
C VAL A 182 26.64 -12.22 -20.83
N ILE A 183 26.94 -11.02 -20.32
CA ILE A 183 26.93 -10.75 -18.87
C ILE A 183 25.51 -10.98 -18.30
N ARG A 184 24.50 -10.40 -18.94
CA ARG A 184 23.10 -10.51 -18.48
C ARG A 184 22.59 -11.96 -18.55
N LEU A 185 22.91 -12.70 -19.61
CA LEU A 185 22.54 -14.12 -19.69
C LEU A 185 23.20 -14.96 -18.59
N LYS A 186 24.45 -14.67 -18.22
CA LYS A 186 25.13 -15.34 -17.10
C LYS A 186 24.44 -15.03 -15.77
N GLU A 187 24.08 -13.77 -15.54
CA GLU A 187 23.36 -13.34 -14.34
C GLU A 187 21.96 -13.98 -14.25
N THR A 188 21.20 -13.99 -15.34
CA THR A 188 19.90 -14.66 -15.40
C THR A 188 20.08 -16.15 -15.11
N ARG A 189 21.01 -16.84 -15.80
CA ARG A 189 21.25 -18.27 -15.62
C ARG A 189 21.56 -18.64 -14.17
N ALA A 190 22.36 -17.84 -13.47
CA ALA A 190 22.69 -18.05 -12.06
C ALA A 190 21.46 -17.98 -11.13
N ARG A 191 20.40 -17.25 -11.51
CA ARG A 191 19.16 -17.12 -10.74
C ARG A 191 18.08 -18.12 -11.13
N MET A 192 18.18 -18.73 -12.31
CA MET A 192 17.12 -19.57 -12.89
C MET A 192 16.79 -20.82 -12.11
N ASP A 193 17.78 -21.47 -11.53
CA ASP A 193 17.54 -22.69 -10.75
C ASP A 193 16.65 -22.42 -9.53
N GLY A 194 16.63 -21.16 -9.03
CA GLY A 194 15.70 -20.71 -7.98
C GLY A 194 14.36 -20.17 -8.49
N LEU A 195 14.20 -19.92 -9.79
CA LEU A 195 12.94 -19.48 -10.40
C LEU A 195 12.05 -20.64 -10.86
N VAL A 196 12.67 -21.78 -11.17
CA VAL A 196 11.94 -23.00 -11.54
C VAL A 196 11.35 -23.62 -10.29
N THR A 197 10.03 -23.63 -10.19
CA THR A 197 9.29 -24.13 -9.03
C THR A 197 9.08 -25.64 -9.05
N LEU A 198 9.68 -26.35 -10.02
CA LEU A 198 9.51 -27.79 -10.22
C LEU A 198 10.64 -28.53 -9.50
N GLU A 199 10.33 -29.28 -8.44
CA GLU A 199 11.32 -30.11 -7.75
C GLU A 199 11.22 -31.59 -8.11
N LYS A 200 12.37 -32.27 -8.11
CA LYS A 200 12.43 -33.72 -8.34
C LYS A 200 11.68 -34.46 -7.23
N GLY A 201 10.77 -35.35 -7.63
CA GLY A 201 9.98 -36.18 -6.73
C GLY A 201 8.62 -35.60 -6.36
N GLU A 202 8.36 -34.33 -6.66
CA GLU A 202 7.03 -33.72 -6.50
C GLU A 202 6.03 -34.22 -7.55
N THR A 203 4.74 -33.98 -7.29
CA THR A 203 3.68 -34.29 -8.26
C THR A 203 3.76 -33.32 -9.43
N TRP A 204 3.83 -33.84 -10.66
CA TRP A 204 3.79 -33.01 -11.85
C TRP A 204 2.44 -32.29 -11.96
N THR A 205 2.45 -30.99 -12.22
CA THR A 205 1.22 -30.24 -12.56
C THR A 205 1.49 -29.32 -13.74
N GLU A 206 0.50 -29.17 -14.62
CA GLU A 206 0.57 -28.25 -15.77
C GLU A 206 0.77 -26.80 -15.30
N ALA A 207 0.13 -26.43 -14.18
CA ALA A 207 0.25 -25.12 -13.58
C ALA A 207 1.70 -24.81 -13.14
N ALA A 208 2.39 -25.77 -12.52
CA ALA A 208 3.79 -25.58 -12.13
C ALA A 208 4.74 -25.48 -13.34
N VAL A 209 4.47 -26.24 -14.41
CA VAL A 209 5.24 -26.13 -15.66
C VAL A 209 5.05 -24.76 -16.31
N LEU A 210 3.80 -24.29 -16.39
CA LEU A 210 3.49 -22.98 -16.96
C LEU A 210 4.05 -21.84 -16.10
N ALA A 211 3.96 -21.96 -14.77
CA ALA A 211 4.55 -21.00 -13.84
C ALA A 211 6.07 -20.92 -14.00
N SER A 212 6.76 -22.07 -14.06
CA SER A 212 8.21 -22.13 -14.28
C SER A 212 8.60 -21.56 -15.66
N LYS A 213 7.87 -21.93 -16.72
CA LYS A 213 8.06 -21.38 -18.07
C LYS A 213 7.96 -19.85 -18.07
N ASN A 214 6.89 -19.32 -17.46
CA ASN A 214 6.65 -17.89 -17.41
C ASN A 214 7.67 -17.16 -16.52
N ALA A 215 8.03 -17.71 -15.36
CA ALA A 215 9.04 -17.13 -14.47
C ALA A 215 10.41 -17.01 -15.16
N VAL A 216 10.81 -18.04 -15.90
CA VAL A 216 12.04 -18.04 -16.69
C VAL A 216 11.98 -16.99 -17.81
N ARG A 217 10.86 -16.92 -18.54
CA ARG A 217 10.66 -15.93 -19.61
C ARG A 217 10.69 -14.50 -19.07
N GLU A 218 9.95 -14.22 -18.00
CA GLU A 218 9.88 -12.90 -17.39
C GLU A 218 11.25 -12.45 -16.86
N ALA A 219 12.04 -13.35 -16.25
CA ALA A 219 13.40 -13.01 -15.80
C ALA A 219 14.36 -12.64 -16.95
N LEU A 220 14.15 -13.18 -18.16
CA LEU A 220 14.88 -12.77 -19.36
C LEU A 220 14.39 -11.41 -19.88
N VAL A 221 13.07 -11.20 -19.92
CA VAL A 221 12.45 -9.93 -20.31
C VAL A 221 12.91 -8.79 -19.38
N ASP A 222 12.99 -9.03 -18.08
CA ASP A 222 13.46 -8.06 -17.09
C ASP A 222 14.91 -7.64 -17.31
N GLN A 223 15.73 -8.51 -17.91
CA GLN A 223 17.11 -8.23 -18.32
C GLN A 223 17.24 -7.67 -19.73
N GLY A 224 16.12 -7.42 -20.42
CA GLY A 224 16.06 -6.79 -21.74
C GLY A 224 16.00 -7.74 -22.93
N PHE A 225 15.83 -9.04 -22.70
CA PHE A 225 15.53 -10.02 -23.73
C PHE A 225 14.02 -10.06 -24.00
N ILE A 226 13.44 -8.97 -24.51
CA ILE A 226 11.98 -8.84 -24.71
C ILE A 226 11.42 -9.81 -25.76
N PHE A 227 12.29 -10.35 -26.60
CA PHE A 227 11.96 -11.34 -27.64
C PHE A 227 12.15 -12.78 -27.15
N ALA A 228 12.50 -12.97 -25.87
CA ALA A 228 12.72 -14.29 -25.31
C ALA A 228 11.45 -15.14 -25.33
N ASP A 229 11.64 -16.42 -25.64
CA ASP A 229 10.64 -17.46 -25.51
C ASP A 229 11.23 -18.68 -24.80
N VAL A 230 10.34 -19.50 -24.25
CA VAL A 230 10.69 -20.69 -23.49
C VAL A 230 9.77 -21.81 -23.98
N VAL A 231 10.37 -22.80 -24.64
CA VAL A 231 9.65 -23.97 -25.13
C VAL A 231 9.64 -25.01 -24.01
N ALA A 232 8.45 -25.42 -23.58
CA ALA A 232 8.27 -26.40 -22.53
C ALA A 232 7.66 -27.67 -23.10
N THR A 233 8.30 -28.82 -22.86
CA THR A 233 7.71 -30.13 -23.15
C THR A 233 7.78 -31.05 -21.96
N THR A 234 6.80 -31.95 -21.87
CA THR A 234 6.72 -32.96 -20.82
C THR A 234 6.61 -34.33 -21.46
N GLU A 235 7.57 -35.20 -21.16
CA GLU A 235 7.51 -36.61 -21.50
C GLU A 235 6.97 -37.40 -20.30
N VAL A 236 5.84 -38.09 -20.49
CA VAL A 236 5.16 -38.81 -19.42
C VAL A 236 5.26 -40.32 -19.62
N ASN A 237 5.97 -41.01 -18.73
CA ASN A 237 5.96 -42.46 -18.66
C ASN A 237 4.82 -42.94 -17.75
N ARG A 238 3.66 -43.24 -18.35
CA ARG A 238 2.46 -43.71 -17.62
C ARG A 238 2.64 -45.03 -16.85
N ARG A 239 3.60 -45.88 -17.25
CA ARG A 239 3.89 -47.15 -16.56
C ARG A 239 4.72 -46.94 -15.30
N GLN A 240 5.75 -46.11 -15.39
CA GLN A 240 6.63 -45.78 -14.26
C GLN A 240 6.05 -44.67 -13.36
N ARG A 241 5.03 -43.94 -13.84
CA ARG A 241 4.44 -42.75 -13.21
C ARG A 241 5.50 -41.69 -12.96
N GLN A 242 6.31 -41.49 -13.98
CA GLN A 242 7.39 -40.53 -14.00
C GLN A 242 7.17 -39.56 -15.15
N ALA A 243 7.40 -38.27 -14.89
CA ALA A 243 7.41 -37.23 -15.92
C ALA A 243 8.79 -36.57 -15.95
N THR A 244 9.28 -36.32 -17.15
CA THR A 244 10.48 -35.50 -17.39
C THR A 244 10.03 -34.22 -18.07
N VAL A 245 10.37 -33.07 -17.48
CA VAL A 245 10.04 -31.75 -18.04
C VAL A 245 11.30 -31.16 -18.64
N ARG A 246 11.22 -30.71 -19.90
CA ARG A 246 12.30 -30.01 -20.60
C ARG A 246 11.87 -28.58 -20.90
N LEU A 247 12.67 -27.62 -20.44
CA LEU A 247 12.51 -26.19 -20.67
C LEU A 247 13.70 -25.71 -21.51
N ASP A 248 13.48 -25.44 -22.79
CA ASP A 248 14.51 -24.86 -23.66
C ASP A 248 14.29 -23.36 -23.84
N VAL A 249 15.30 -22.59 -23.48
CA VAL A 249 15.29 -21.14 -23.56
C VAL A 249 15.77 -20.66 -24.92
N VAL A 250 15.03 -19.74 -25.53
CA VAL A 250 15.41 -19.04 -26.74
C VAL A 250 15.41 -17.54 -26.42
N PRO A 251 16.56 -16.96 -26.02
CA PRO A 251 16.58 -15.60 -25.47
C PRO A 251 16.35 -14.51 -26.52
N GLY A 252 16.69 -14.76 -27.80
CA GLY A 252 16.70 -13.72 -28.83
C GLY A 252 17.79 -12.66 -28.58
N PRO A 253 17.83 -11.58 -29.38
CA PRO A 253 18.79 -10.50 -29.17
C PRO A 253 18.42 -9.61 -27.96
N LEU A 254 19.43 -8.97 -27.37
CA LEU A 254 19.23 -7.92 -26.37
C LEU A 254 18.56 -6.71 -27.02
N ALA A 255 17.38 -6.32 -26.52
CA ALA A 255 16.62 -5.24 -27.11
C ALA A 255 17.13 -3.87 -26.69
N ARG A 256 17.33 -3.00 -27.69
CA ARG A 256 17.73 -1.61 -27.51
C ARG A 256 16.63 -0.66 -27.98
N VAL A 257 16.59 0.54 -27.41
CA VAL A 257 15.63 1.57 -27.77
C VAL A 257 15.95 2.12 -29.15
N ALA A 258 15.00 2.04 -30.08
CA ALA A 258 15.10 2.67 -31.40
C ALA A 258 14.77 4.17 -31.30
N GLN A 259 13.57 4.48 -30.85
CA GLN A 259 13.06 5.83 -30.62
C GLN A 259 12.04 5.83 -29.49
N ILE A 260 11.78 7.00 -28.92
CA ILE A 260 10.79 7.19 -27.84
C ILE A 260 9.71 8.13 -28.35
N ARG A 261 8.45 7.70 -28.25
CA ARG A 261 7.28 8.47 -28.69
C ARG A 261 6.32 8.68 -27.53
N VAL A 262 5.76 9.88 -27.43
CA VAL A 262 4.70 10.21 -26.47
C VAL A 262 3.37 10.30 -27.21
N ALA A 263 2.32 9.70 -26.65
CA ALA A 263 0.98 9.67 -27.21
C ALA A 263 -0.07 9.97 -26.13
N GLY A 264 -1.17 10.61 -26.52
CA GLY A 264 -2.28 10.96 -25.62
C GLY A 264 -2.08 12.24 -24.81
N ASN A 265 -1.02 13.00 -25.10
CA ASN A 265 -0.78 14.33 -24.56
C ASN A 265 -1.44 15.40 -25.47
N SER A 266 -2.44 16.11 -24.95
CA SER A 266 -3.17 17.18 -25.64
C SER A 266 -2.75 18.55 -25.14
N ASP A 267 -2.91 18.81 -23.85
CA ASP A 267 -2.60 20.08 -23.21
C ASP A 267 -1.15 20.11 -22.67
N VAL A 268 -0.53 18.95 -22.46
CA VAL A 268 0.86 18.83 -22.00
C VAL A 268 1.80 18.61 -23.19
N THR A 269 2.88 19.40 -23.26
CA THR A 269 3.85 19.25 -24.35
C THR A 269 4.66 17.96 -24.20
N ALA A 270 4.93 17.30 -25.33
CA ALA A 270 5.73 16.07 -25.35
C ALA A 270 7.14 16.30 -24.75
N GLU A 271 7.75 17.47 -24.98
CA GLU A 271 9.03 17.85 -24.37
C GLU A 271 8.99 17.76 -22.85
N ARG A 272 7.90 18.18 -22.21
CA ARG A 272 7.78 18.14 -20.74
C ARG A 272 7.65 16.72 -20.21
N VAL A 273 6.97 15.84 -20.95
CA VAL A 273 6.94 14.40 -20.63
C VAL A 273 8.35 13.81 -20.79
N MET A 274 9.04 14.12 -21.89
CA MET A 274 10.38 13.63 -22.19
C MET A 274 11.44 14.09 -21.17
N ARG A 275 11.28 15.25 -20.53
CA ARG A 275 12.17 15.68 -19.42
C ARG A 275 12.13 14.75 -18.21
N ARG A 276 11.06 13.95 -18.04
CA ARG A 276 10.93 12.93 -16.98
C ARG A 276 11.41 11.54 -17.40
N VAL A 277 11.87 11.39 -18.64
CA VAL A 277 12.33 10.12 -19.21
C VAL A 277 13.86 10.06 -19.11
N ASP A 278 14.40 9.11 -18.34
CA ASP A 278 15.85 8.82 -18.24
C ASP A 278 16.33 7.75 -19.23
N LEU A 279 15.55 7.51 -20.29
CA LEU A 279 15.83 6.54 -21.34
C LEU A 279 16.26 7.28 -22.61
N LYS A 280 17.29 6.78 -23.28
CA LYS A 280 17.81 7.32 -24.53
C LYS A 280 17.81 6.27 -25.63
N GLU A 281 17.88 6.73 -26.88
CA GLU A 281 18.10 5.84 -28.03
C GLU A 281 19.40 5.05 -27.84
N GLY A 282 19.36 3.74 -28.13
CA GLY A 282 20.47 2.80 -27.93
C GLY A 282 20.56 2.18 -26.53
N ASP A 283 19.85 2.72 -25.53
CA ASP A 283 19.79 2.12 -24.19
C ASP A 283 19.14 0.73 -24.24
N VAL A 284 19.54 -0.13 -23.30
CA VAL A 284 18.91 -1.44 -23.10
C VAL A 284 17.49 -1.24 -22.57
N VAL A 285 16.54 -1.97 -23.16
CA VAL A 285 15.16 -2.01 -22.69
C VAL A 285 15.09 -2.82 -21.41
N GLU A 286 14.78 -2.17 -20.29
CA GLU A 286 14.71 -2.82 -18.97
C GLU A 286 13.39 -2.47 -18.30
N ARG A 287 12.61 -3.49 -17.88
CA ARG A 287 11.28 -3.30 -17.30
C ARG A 287 11.31 -2.40 -16.07
N GLY A 288 12.28 -2.60 -15.18
CA GLY A 288 12.42 -1.78 -13.97
C GLY A 288 12.66 -0.29 -14.27
N ARG A 289 13.16 0.07 -15.46
CA ARG A 289 13.29 1.47 -15.87
C ARG A 289 11.96 2.06 -16.33
N PHE A 290 11.10 1.27 -16.97
CA PHE A 290 9.77 1.71 -17.39
C PHE A 290 8.89 2.08 -16.20
N GLU A 291 8.85 1.24 -15.16
CA GLU A 291 8.08 1.52 -13.94
C GLU A 291 8.54 2.83 -13.26
N ARG A 292 9.85 3.11 -13.24
CA ARG A 292 10.39 4.39 -12.73
C ARG A 292 10.04 5.59 -13.61
N ILE A 293 9.98 5.43 -14.93
CA ILE A 293 9.56 6.48 -15.87
C ILE A 293 8.07 6.75 -15.70
N GLU A 294 7.24 5.70 -15.62
CA GLU A 294 5.80 5.80 -15.35
C GLU A 294 5.53 6.58 -14.06
N GLY A 295 6.22 6.24 -12.97
CA GLY A 295 6.12 6.94 -11.69
C GLY A 295 6.42 8.43 -11.81
N ARG A 296 7.58 8.80 -12.36
CA ARG A 296 8.01 10.22 -12.50
C ARG A 296 7.12 11.05 -13.41
N ILE A 297 6.54 10.44 -14.44
CA ILE A 297 5.56 11.12 -15.31
C ILE A 297 4.22 11.25 -14.58
N PHE A 298 3.78 10.22 -13.85
CA PHE A 298 2.53 10.25 -13.10
C PHE A 298 2.55 11.29 -11.96
N GLU A 299 3.71 11.47 -11.31
CA GLU A 299 3.97 12.49 -10.29
C GLU A 299 3.81 13.94 -10.78
N LEU A 300 3.81 14.18 -12.10
CA LEU A 300 3.43 15.48 -12.65
C LEU A 300 1.98 15.84 -12.27
N GLY A 301 1.16 14.88 -11.84
CA GLY A 301 -0.20 15.10 -11.34
C GLY A 301 -1.18 15.58 -12.40
N VAL A 302 -0.78 15.59 -13.68
CA VAL A 302 -1.62 15.99 -14.82
C VAL A 302 -2.16 14.81 -15.60
N PHE A 303 -1.72 13.59 -15.30
CA PHE A 303 -2.14 12.38 -16.00
C PHE A 303 -2.95 11.46 -15.09
N PHE A 304 -4.07 10.95 -15.60
CA PHE A 304 -4.92 9.94 -14.98
C PHE A 304 -4.26 8.56 -15.06
N SER A 305 -3.59 8.27 -16.18
CA SER A 305 -2.83 7.06 -16.39
C SER A 305 -1.57 7.36 -17.21
N VAL A 306 -0.51 6.60 -16.94
CA VAL A 306 0.74 6.60 -17.69
C VAL A 306 1.09 5.15 -17.94
N SER A 307 1.44 4.82 -19.18
CA SER A 307 1.95 3.50 -19.53
C SER A 307 3.13 3.63 -20.47
N VAL A 308 4.23 2.97 -20.14
CA VAL A 308 5.46 2.91 -20.94
C VAL A 308 5.62 1.47 -21.39
N LYS A 309 5.50 1.24 -22.71
CA LYS A 309 5.58 -0.11 -23.28
C LYS A 309 6.47 -0.11 -24.51
N PRO A 310 7.21 -1.20 -24.75
CA PRO A 310 7.85 -1.43 -26.03
C PRO A 310 6.76 -1.71 -27.08
N ASP A 311 6.75 -0.95 -28.17
CA ASP A 311 5.87 -1.15 -29.29
C ASP A 311 6.43 -2.24 -30.21
N ARG A 312 5.91 -3.45 -30.01
CA ARG A 312 6.25 -4.61 -30.81
C ARG A 312 5.42 -4.73 -32.08
N THR A 313 4.41 -3.89 -32.31
CA THR A 313 3.47 -4.07 -33.44
C THR A 313 4.16 -4.05 -34.79
N ALA A 314 5.07 -3.09 -35.00
CA ALA A 314 5.87 -3.02 -36.21
C ALA A 314 6.86 -4.19 -36.32
N VAL A 315 7.48 -4.59 -35.21
CA VAL A 315 8.48 -5.68 -35.18
C VAL A 315 7.82 -7.03 -35.48
N ASP A 316 6.73 -7.35 -34.79
CA ASP A 316 6.01 -8.61 -34.94
C ASP A 316 5.36 -8.70 -36.34
N ALA A 317 4.92 -7.57 -36.92
CA ALA A 317 4.44 -7.52 -38.31
C ALA A 317 5.55 -7.80 -39.34
N THR A 318 6.80 -7.41 -39.04
CA THR A 318 7.96 -7.61 -39.94
C THR A 318 8.46 -9.06 -39.90
N VAL A 319 8.41 -9.69 -38.72
CA VAL A 319 8.77 -11.11 -38.53
C VAL A 319 7.68 -12.05 -39.04
N GLY A 320 6.42 -11.59 -39.05
CA GLY A 320 5.25 -12.37 -39.43
C GLY A 320 4.83 -13.32 -38.31
N ALA A 321 3.57 -13.21 -37.85
CA ALA A 321 3.02 -14.09 -36.80
C ALA A 321 3.15 -15.59 -37.17
N ASP A 322 3.16 -15.90 -38.46
CA ASP A 322 3.34 -17.23 -39.00
C ASP A 322 4.73 -17.81 -38.68
N ALA A 323 5.81 -17.02 -38.67
CA ALA A 323 7.16 -17.53 -38.37
C ALA A 323 7.29 -18.09 -36.95
N VAL A 324 6.50 -17.58 -36.00
CA VAL A 324 6.47 -18.04 -34.61
C VAL A 324 5.48 -19.20 -34.42
N THR A 325 4.33 -19.16 -35.10
CA THR A 325 3.19 -20.06 -34.87
C THR A 325 3.07 -21.23 -35.85
N GLN A 326 3.81 -21.23 -36.98
CA GLN A 326 3.68 -22.23 -38.03
C GLN A 326 4.50 -23.51 -37.73
N GLY A 327 3.81 -24.64 -37.63
CA GLY A 327 4.39 -25.97 -37.42
C GLY A 327 3.59 -26.79 -36.41
N ASP A 328 3.97 -28.05 -36.19
CA ASP A 328 3.39 -28.86 -35.13
C ASP A 328 3.95 -28.41 -33.76
N PRO A 329 3.14 -27.85 -32.86
CA PRO A 329 3.60 -27.41 -31.54
C PRO A 329 4.00 -28.57 -30.62
N THR A 330 3.70 -29.82 -30.99
CA THR A 330 4.13 -31.01 -30.24
C THR A 330 5.55 -31.45 -30.59
N ASP A 331 6.13 -30.99 -31.71
CA ASP A 331 7.53 -31.21 -32.04
C ASP A 331 8.41 -30.15 -31.37
N HIS A 332 8.98 -30.53 -30.22
CA HIS A 332 9.84 -29.69 -29.40
C HIS A 332 11.06 -29.18 -30.16
N ALA A 333 11.80 -30.09 -30.79
CA ALA A 333 13.08 -29.78 -31.42
C ALA A 333 12.88 -28.89 -32.65
N ALA A 334 11.85 -29.17 -33.46
CA ALA A 334 11.50 -28.31 -34.59
C ALA A 334 11.06 -26.92 -34.13
N THR A 335 10.32 -26.81 -33.02
CA THR A 335 9.87 -25.53 -32.47
C THR A 335 11.06 -24.70 -31.95
N VAL A 336 11.98 -25.31 -31.18
CA VAL A 336 13.19 -24.63 -30.70
C VAL A 336 14.07 -24.18 -31.89
N ALA A 337 14.32 -25.06 -32.85
CA ALA A 337 15.12 -24.73 -34.02
C ALA A 337 14.49 -23.59 -34.84
N ARG A 338 13.17 -23.60 -35.02
CA ARG A 338 12.44 -22.52 -35.71
C ARG A 338 12.64 -21.18 -35.00
N LEU A 339 12.39 -21.13 -33.68
CA LEU A 339 12.53 -19.90 -32.89
C LEU A 339 13.96 -19.35 -32.87
N GLN A 340 14.98 -20.22 -32.89
CA GLN A 340 16.39 -19.81 -32.95
C GLN A 340 16.78 -19.13 -34.27
N HIS A 341 16.10 -19.45 -35.38
CA HIS A 341 16.39 -18.87 -36.70
C HIS A 341 15.58 -17.59 -36.99
N VAL A 342 14.71 -17.16 -36.06
CA VAL A 342 13.94 -15.92 -36.21
C VAL A 342 14.87 -14.71 -36.12
N LYS A 343 14.91 -13.92 -37.20
CA LYS A 343 15.71 -12.68 -37.25
C LYS A 343 14.95 -11.51 -36.64
N TRP A 344 15.20 -11.29 -35.35
CA TRP A 344 14.70 -10.11 -34.64
C TRP A 344 15.56 -8.87 -34.94
N PRO A 345 14.98 -7.67 -35.05
CA PRO A 345 15.71 -6.43 -35.37
C PRO A 345 16.62 -5.94 -34.23
N GLY A 346 16.51 -6.50 -33.01
CA GLY A 346 17.30 -6.10 -31.83
C GLY A 346 16.99 -4.70 -31.31
N THR A 347 16.12 -3.94 -31.98
CA THR A 347 15.68 -2.60 -31.60
C THR A 347 14.16 -2.53 -31.57
N VAL A 348 13.61 -1.70 -30.68
CA VAL A 348 12.16 -1.52 -30.52
C VAL A 348 11.84 -0.07 -30.16
N ASP A 349 10.71 0.42 -30.67
CA ASP A 349 10.19 1.73 -30.31
C ASP A 349 9.58 1.67 -28.90
N ILE A 350 9.76 2.73 -28.11
CA ILE A 350 9.13 2.86 -26.80
C ILE A 350 8.00 3.86 -26.92
N VAL A 351 6.78 3.43 -26.59
CA VAL A 351 5.60 4.29 -26.61
C VAL A 351 5.17 4.60 -25.18
N ILE A 352 5.20 5.88 -24.86
CA ILE A 352 4.69 6.46 -23.62
C ILE A 352 3.26 6.93 -23.91
N THR A 353 2.29 6.15 -23.44
CA THR A 353 0.87 6.50 -23.56
C THR A 353 0.43 7.19 -22.27
N VAL A 354 -0.05 8.42 -22.38
CA VAL A 354 -0.59 9.19 -21.25
C VAL A 354 -2.05 9.50 -21.48
N GLN A 355 -2.81 9.60 -20.39
CA GLN A 355 -4.17 10.11 -20.41
C GLN A 355 -4.24 11.31 -19.49
N GLU A 356 -4.55 12.49 -19.99
CA GLU A 356 -4.62 13.71 -19.19
C GLU A 356 -5.82 13.70 -18.23
N ARG A 357 -5.64 14.30 -17.04
CA ARG A 357 -6.72 14.54 -16.07
C ARG A 357 -7.53 15.76 -16.48
N PRO A 358 -8.82 15.81 -16.12
CA PRO A 358 -9.59 17.05 -16.22
C PRO A 358 -8.87 18.20 -15.51
N ILE A 359 -8.80 19.36 -16.19
CA ILE A 359 -8.18 20.58 -15.64
C ILE A 359 -8.89 21.03 -14.36
N HIS A 360 -10.21 20.84 -14.31
CA HIS A 360 -11.05 21.20 -13.17
C HIS A 360 -11.51 19.96 -12.43
N GLU A 361 -11.40 20.01 -11.10
CA GLU A 361 -11.86 18.96 -10.20
C GLU A 361 -12.72 19.60 -9.12
N ILE A 362 -13.89 19.03 -8.88
CA ILE A 362 -14.75 19.39 -7.75
C ILE A 362 -14.75 18.19 -6.81
N ARG A 363 -14.42 18.43 -5.54
CA ARG A 363 -14.44 17.42 -4.49
C ARG A 363 -15.57 17.71 -3.52
N ALA A 364 -16.27 16.67 -3.13
CA ALA A 364 -17.24 16.69 -2.06
C ALA A 364 -16.98 15.50 -1.15
N GLY A 365 -17.00 15.72 0.16
CA GLY A 365 -16.80 14.67 1.14
C GLY A 365 -17.54 14.99 2.44
N ALA A 366 -17.65 14.00 3.29
CA ALA A 366 -18.07 14.17 4.68
C ALA A 366 -17.17 13.31 5.55
N GLY A 367 -16.90 13.77 6.76
CA GLY A 367 -16.12 13.07 7.76
C GLY A 367 -16.81 13.15 9.10
N ILE A 368 -16.58 12.14 9.92
CA ILE A 368 -16.96 12.14 11.33
C ILE A 368 -15.75 11.58 12.08
N ALA A 369 -15.36 12.27 13.15
CA ALA A 369 -14.35 11.79 14.07
C ALA A 369 -14.95 11.78 15.48
N PHE A 370 -14.69 10.67 16.18
CA PHE A 370 -15.10 10.49 17.56
C PHE A 370 -13.87 10.31 18.43
N ASP A 371 -13.83 11.06 19.52
CA ASP A 371 -12.80 11.05 20.55
C ASP A 371 -13.46 11.31 21.91
N ASN A 372 -12.80 10.92 23.00
CA ASN A 372 -13.26 11.12 24.37
C ASN A 372 -13.37 12.61 24.73
N LYS A 373 -12.55 13.49 24.13
CA LYS A 373 -12.56 14.95 24.39
C LYS A 373 -13.48 15.71 23.44
N GLN A 374 -13.43 15.41 22.14
CA GLN A 374 -14.15 16.18 21.14
C GLN A 374 -14.71 15.28 20.04
N ASN A 375 -16.00 15.41 19.76
CA ASN A 375 -16.60 14.84 18.55
C ASN A 375 -16.71 15.92 17.49
N GLN A 376 -16.48 15.53 16.23
CA GLN A 376 -16.67 16.44 15.11
C GLN A 376 -17.33 15.74 13.93
N GLY A 377 -18.26 16.44 13.30
CA GLY A 377 -18.75 16.12 11.96
C GLY A 377 -18.38 17.23 11.01
N ASN A 378 -17.78 16.91 9.87
CA ASN A 378 -17.37 17.89 8.87
C ASN A 378 -17.87 17.54 7.46
N VAL A 379 -18.07 18.58 6.66
CA VAL A 379 -18.31 18.45 5.22
C VAL A 379 -17.09 19.04 4.51
N LEU A 380 -16.63 18.42 3.44
CA LEU A 380 -15.56 18.91 2.59
C LEU A 380 -16.15 19.34 1.25
N VAL A 381 -15.83 20.56 0.83
CA VAL A 381 -16.10 21.08 -0.51
C VAL A 381 -14.78 21.62 -1.06
N GLY A 382 -14.31 21.06 -2.17
CA GLY A 382 -13.05 21.44 -2.80
C GLY A 382 -13.23 21.78 -4.26
N TYR A 383 -12.47 22.77 -4.72
CA TYR A 383 -12.31 23.10 -6.14
C TYR A 383 -10.82 23.15 -6.45
N GLN A 384 -10.40 22.44 -7.48
CA GLN A 384 -9.04 22.47 -7.96
C GLN A 384 -8.99 22.81 -9.45
N ASN A 385 -8.10 23.72 -9.82
CA ASN A 385 -7.72 24.03 -11.19
C ASN A 385 -6.25 23.68 -11.39
N ARG A 386 -5.95 22.72 -12.28
CA ARG A 386 -4.60 22.20 -12.54
C ARG A 386 -3.78 23.04 -13.53
N SER A 387 -4.37 24.10 -14.11
CA SER A 387 -3.72 24.96 -15.09
C SER A 387 -4.25 26.40 -15.01
N LEU A 388 -4.30 26.96 -13.80
CA LEU A 388 -4.74 28.34 -13.57
C LEU A 388 -3.78 29.31 -14.29
N PHE A 389 -4.29 30.04 -15.29
CA PHE A 389 -3.48 30.90 -16.18
C PHE A 389 -2.48 30.14 -17.07
N GLY A 390 -2.65 28.83 -17.25
CA GLY A 390 -1.74 28.00 -18.03
C GLY A 390 -0.46 27.60 -17.27
N GLY A 391 0.40 26.83 -17.94
CA GLY A 391 1.73 26.49 -17.41
C GLY A 391 1.74 25.48 -16.25
N GLN A 392 0.66 24.73 -16.00
CA GLN A 392 0.52 23.81 -14.84
C GLN A 392 0.63 24.52 -13.48
N ARG A 393 0.10 25.74 -13.38
CA ARG A 393 -0.10 26.37 -12.09
C ARG A 393 -1.34 25.78 -11.45
N TYR A 394 -1.16 25.14 -10.30
CA TYR A 394 -2.25 24.53 -9.56
C TYR A 394 -2.84 25.55 -8.62
N PHE A 395 -4.16 25.63 -8.61
CA PHE A 395 -4.91 26.35 -7.61
C PHE A 395 -5.89 25.39 -6.96
N ASP A 396 -5.91 25.40 -5.63
CA ASP A 396 -6.79 24.60 -4.81
C ASP A 396 -7.52 25.52 -3.84
N ALA A 397 -8.83 25.39 -3.76
CA ALA A 397 -9.65 26.03 -2.76
C ALA A 397 -10.45 24.93 -2.06
N THR A 398 -10.23 24.78 -0.76
CA THR A 398 -10.88 23.76 0.06
C THR A 398 -11.59 24.41 1.22
N LEU A 399 -12.86 24.06 1.42
CA LEU A 399 -13.70 24.50 2.51
C LEU A 399 -14.16 23.27 3.30
N ARG A 400 -13.98 23.30 4.62
CA ARG A 400 -14.29 22.21 5.55
C ARG A 400 -15.09 22.70 6.75
N PRO A 401 -16.36 23.11 6.60
CA PRO A 401 -17.20 23.42 7.76
C PRO A 401 -17.33 22.18 8.65
N ALA A 402 -17.27 22.39 9.96
CA ALA A 402 -17.41 21.35 10.96
C ALA A 402 -18.39 21.79 12.06
N TYR A 403 -18.97 20.82 12.75
CA TYR A 403 -19.69 21.04 14.00
C TYR A 403 -18.94 20.30 15.10
N LEU A 404 -18.51 21.05 16.12
CA LEU A 404 -17.64 20.58 17.21
C LEU A 404 -18.47 20.46 18.49
N VAL A 405 -18.26 19.37 19.24
CA VAL A 405 -18.98 19.08 20.50
C VAL A 405 -18.00 18.56 21.54
N GLN A 406 -17.98 19.19 22.72
CA GLN A 406 -17.13 18.87 23.86
C GLN A 406 -17.92 18.96 25.19
N PRO A 407 -17.75 18.02 26.15
CA PRO A 407 -17.18 16.69 25.96
C PRO A 407 -18.13 15.80 25.11
N ALA A 408 -17.87 14.48 25.04
CA ALA A 408 -18.60 13.60 24.13
C ALA A 408 -20.14 13.60 24.36
N PHE A 409 -20.94 13.34 23.30
CA PHE A 409 -22.40 13.54 23.10
C PHE A 409 -23.40 13.36 24.26
N TRP A 410 -23.00 12.71 25.36
CA TRP A 410 -23.84 12.33 26.49
C TRP A 410 -23.87 13.39 27.60
N ASP A 411 -22.90 14.31 27.61
CA ASP A 411 -22.82 15.45 28.52
C ASP A 411 -22.15 16.60 27.75
N VAL A 412 -22.92 17.57 27.26
CA VAL A 412 -22.41 18.61 26.35
C VAL A 412 -22.27 19.92 27.11
N ASP A 413 -21.03 20.33 27.35
CA ASP A 413 -20.71 21.60 28.01
C ASP A 413 -20.51 22.73 26.99
N GLN A 414 -19.83 22.42 25.87
CA GLN A 414 -19.50 23.36 24.81
C GLN A 414 -19.75 22.75 23.43
N HIS A 415 -20.41 23.51 22.55
CA HIS A 415 -20.62 23.09 21.18
C HIS A 415 -20.74 24.28 20.23
N GLY A 416 -20.41 24.07 18.96
CA GLY A 416 -20.68 25.09 17.96
C GLY A 416 -19.99 24.87 16.62
N PRO A 417 -20.08 25.85 15.71
CA PRO A 417 -19.49 25.75 14.40
C PRO A 417 -17.97 25.85 14.49
N GLY A 418 -17.29 24.94 13.79
CA GLY A 418 -15.86 25.00 13.55
C GLY A 418 -15.55 24.77 12.08
N GLY A 419 -14.28 24.50 11.79
CA GLY A 419 -13.85 24.06 10.47
C GLY A 419 -12.65 24.82 9.94
N ALA A 420 -12.39 24.65 8.65
CA ALA A 420 -11.26 25.27 7.97
C ALA A 420 -11.61 25.75 6.56
N ALA A 421 -10.99 26.84 6.13
CA ALA A 421 -10.93 27.27 4.75
C ALA A 421 -9.46 27.38 4.34
N ALA A 422 -9.09 26.82 3.19
CA ALA A 422 -7.73 26.77 2.70
C ALA A 422 -7.67 27.15 1.22
N LEU A 423 -6.74 28.02 0.86
CA LEU A 423 -6.38 28.35 -0.50
C LEU A 423 -4.91 27.98 -0.71
N ALA A 424 -4.62 27.21 -1.74
CA ALA A 424 -3.26 26.84 -2.11
C ALA A 424 -3.01 27.14 -3.59
N PHE A 425 -1.94 27.88 -3.87
CA PHE A 425 -1.41 28.09 -5.21
C PHE A 425 -0.03 27.46 -5.31
N ARG A 426 0.18 26.63 -6.32
CA ARG A 426 1.47 25.98 -6.58
C ARG A 426 1.90 26.24 -8.01
N GLN A 427 3.10 26.77 -8.18
CA GLN A 427 3.72 26.97 -9.48
C GLN A 427 4.99 26.10 -9.57
N PRO A 428 4.92 24.95 -10.25
CA PRO A 428 6.10 24.20 -10.64
C PRO A 428 6.95 25.00 -11.63
N ALA A 429 8.21 24.62 -11.75
CA ALA A 429 9.18 25.27 -12.63
C ALA A 429 9.29 26.79 -12.40
N PHE A 430 9.21 27.24 -11.14
CA PHE A 430 9.36 28.64 -10.78
C PHE A 430 10.85 29.02 -10.85
N LEU A 431 11.24 29.84 -11.83
CA LEU A 431 12.63 30.24 -12.13
C LEU A 431 13.56 29.11 -12.62
N GLU A 432 13.41 27.89 -12.11
CA GLU A 432 14.19 26.70 -12.45
C GLU A 432 13.25 25.48 -12.55
N GLU A 433 13.59 24.47 -13.35
CA GLU A 433 12.69 23.36 -13.71
C GLU A 433 12.14 22.57 -12.51
N TYR A 434 12.96 22.34 -11.49
CA TYR A 434 12.57 21.57 -10.31
C TYR A 434 12.12 22.44 -9.14
N LEU A 435 12.26 23.77 -9.22
CA LEU A 435 11.88 24.67 -8.14
C LEU A 435 10.35 24.89 -8.13
N LEU A 436 9.72 24.63 -6.98
CA LEU A 436 8.29 24.77 -6.75
C LEU A 436 8.03 25.97 -5.84
N LEU A 437 7.26 26.94 -6.34
CA LEU A 437 6.69 28.00 -5.50
C LEU A 437 5.33 27.54 -4.96
N SER A 438 5.14 27.65 -3.65
CA SER A 438 3.87 27.41 -2.97
C SER A 438 3.43 28.66 -2.21
N LEU A 439 2.16 29.03 -2.36
CA LEU A 439 1.49 30.07 -1.58
C LEU A 439 0.27 29.42 -0.93
N ASN A 440 0.16 29.50 0.39
CA ASN A 440 -0.97 28.97 1.14
C ASN A 440 -1.59 30.07 1.99
N ALA A 441 -2.91 30.06 2.10
CA ALA A 441 -3.67 30.88 3.02
C ALA A 441 -4.73 30.01 3.68
N ASP A 442 -4.68 29.89 4.99
CA ASP A 442 -5.52 29.00 5.78
C ASP A 442 -6.25 29.82 6.85
N TYR A 443 -7.51 29.49 7.10
CA TYR A 443 -8.31 30.04 8.17
C TYR A 443 -9.02 28.92 8.90
N THR A 444 -8.82 28.79 10.21
CA THR A 444 -9.43 27.74 11.02
C THR A 444 -10.24 28.33 12.16
N ILE A 445 -11.33 27.63 12.48
CA ILE A 445 -12.15 27.85 13.67
C ILE A 445 -12.13 26.52 14.44
N GLY A 446 -11.48 26.52 15.59
CA GLY A 446 -11.39 25.38 16.50
C GLY A 446 -12.10 25.64 17.82
N LEU A 447 -12.33 24.57 18.57
CA LEU A 447 -12.76 24.63 19.96
C LEU A 447 -11.59 24.15 20.83
N GLU A 448 -11.15 24.98 21.78
CA GLU A 448 -10.17 24.62 22.80
C GLU A 448 -10.82 24.74 24.18
N ASP A 449 -10.14 24.26 25.23
CA ASP A 449 -10.68 24.24 26.60
C ASP A 449 -11.11 25.62 27.14
N ARG A 450 -10.58 26.72 26.58
CA ARG A 450 -10.92 28.12 26.92
C ARG A 450 -11.91 28.80 25.96
N GLY A 451 -12.41 28.10 24.94
CA GLY A 451 -13.40 28.65 24.00
C GLY A 451 -13.00 28.53 22.52
N PHE A 452 -13.64 29.33 21.67
CA PHE A 452 -13.42 29.28 20.22
C PHE A 452 -12.12 29.98 19.84
N VAL A 453 -11.30 29.30 19.05
CA VAL A 453 -10.02 29.81 18.56
C VAL A 453 -10.11 30.03 17.06
N HIS A 454 -9.79 31.26 16.66
CA HIS A 454 -9.71 31.67 15.27
C HIS A 454 -8.25 31.84 14.90
N ALA A 455 -7.80 31.12 13.85
CA ALA A 455 -6.44 31.25 13.35
C ALA A 455 -6.44 31.57 11.85
N ALA A 456 -5.70 32.61 11.47
CA ALA A 456 -5.43 32.95 10.08
C ALA A 456 -3.94 32.77 9.80
N THR A 457 -3.59 31.89 8.88
CA THR A 457 -2.21 31.59 8.49
C THR A 457 -1.99 31.95 7.04
N GLY A 458 -0.87 32.58 6.72
CA GLY A 458 -0.37 32.77 5.37
C GLY A 458 1.04 32.23 5.25
N ALA A 459 1.35 31.47 4.20
CA ALA A 459 2.69 30.92 4.01
C ALA A 459 3.14 31.03 2.55
N THR A 460 4.39 31.41 2.36
CA THR A 460 5.09 31.29 1.08
C THR A 460 6.27 30.35 1.24
N ALA A 461 6.47 29.43 0.30
CA ALA A 461 7.56 28.48 0.35
C ALA A 461 8.13 28.19 -1.03
N LEU A 462 9.45 27.98 -1.06
CA LEU A 462 10.19 27.45 -2.20
C LEU A 462 10.71 26.08 -1.82
N SER A 463 10.33 25.05 -2.57
CA SER A 463 10.83 23.68 -2.37
C SER A 463 11.44 23.14 -3.65
N ARG A 464 12.42 22.25 -3.50
CA ARG A 464 13.11 21.65 -4.65
C ARG A 464 13.34 20.17 -4.37
N PRO A 465 12.71 19.24 -5.12
CA PRO A 465 12.98 17.82 -5.00
C PRO A 465 14.32 17.47 -5.66
N PHE A 466 15.04 16.55 -5.04
CA PHE A 466 16.30 15.97 -5.51
C PHE A 466 16.19 14.45 -5.49
N PHE A 467 16.52 13.83 -6.63
CA PHE A 467 16.52 12.37 -6.80
C PHE A 467 15.20 11.69 -6.40
N ASP A 468 14.08 12.44 -6.45
CA ASP A 468 12.74 12.02 -6.01
C ASP A 468 12.70 11.46 -4.58
N LEU A 469 13.67 11.85 -3.75
CA LEU A 469 13.93 11.30 -2.42
C LEU A 469 14.06 12.39 -1.37
N LEU A 470 14.76 13.48 -1.69
CA LEU A 470 15.08 14.56 -0.76
C LEU A 470 14.45 15.86 -1.24
N THR A 471 13.68 16.53 -0.39
CA THR A 471 13.01 17.80 -0.71
C THR A 471 13.33 18.83 0.38
N PRO A 472 14.41 19.60 0.24
CA PRO A 472 14.60 20.83 1.02
C PRO A 472 13.57 21.90 0.62
N TYR A 473 13.19 22.71 1.58
CA TYR A 473 12.40 23.91 1.39
C TYR A 473 12.84 25.04 2.31
N ILE A 474 12.56 26.25 1.86
CA ILE A 474 12.61 27.47 2.68
C ILE A 474 11.26 28.16 2.55
N GLY A 475 10.79 28.79 3.62
CA GLY A 475 9.50 29.45 3.63
C GLY A 475 9.42 30.56 4.66
N TYR A 476 8.40 31.38 4.49
CA TYR A 476 8.03 32.41 5.43
C TYR A 476 6.54 32.28 5.73
N LYS A 477 6.20 32.12 7.01
CA LYS A 477 4.86 31.89 7.51
C LYS A 477 4.46 33.03 8.45
N LEU A 478 3.22 33.46 8.31
CA LEU A 478 2.54 34.45 9.14
C LEU A 478 1.36 33.74 9.81
N SER A 479 1.21 33.87 11.13
CA SER A 479 0.13 33.24 11.91
C SER A 479 -0.48 34.28 12.82
N PHE A 480 -1.76 34.57 12.64
CA PHE A 480 -2.55 35.39 13.53
C PHE A 480 -3.57 34.51 14.25
N GLU A 481 -3.57 34.53 15.57
CA GLU A 481 -4.46 33.72 16.40
C GLU A 481 -5.16 34.59 17.44
N SER A 482 -6.47 34.40 17.58
CA SER A 482 -7.30 35.08 18.58
C SER A 482 -8.28 34.11 19.24
N VAL A 483 -8.47 34.26 20.55
CA VAL A 483 -9.49 33.53 21.31
C VAL A 483 -10.71 34.43 21.46
N LEU A 484 -11.90 33.89 21.20
CA LEU A 484 -13.16 34.54 21.52
C LEU A 484 -13.69 33.93 22.82
N ASP A 485 -13.60 34.70 23.90
CA ASP A 485 -14.18 34.32 25.19
C ASP A 485 -15.68 34.65 25.15
N GLY A 486 -16.51 33.64 25.39
CA GLY A 486 -17.96 33.79 25.41
C GLY A 486 -18.46 34.05 26.83
N GLU A 487 -18.58 35.32 27.25
CA GLU A 487 -19.50 35.63 28.35
C GLU A 487 -20.94 35.55 27.80
N GLU A 488 -21.70 34.55 28.24
CA GLU A 488 -23.13 34.45 27.93
C GLU A 488 -23.87 35.71 28.40
N GLY A 489 -24.34 36.52 27.44
CA GLY A 489 -25.32 37.58 27.67
C GLY A 489 -24.86 39.03 27.46
N SER A 490 -23.59 39.30 27.18
CA SER A 490 -23.10 40.68 26.98
C SER A 490 -23.36 41.23 25.57
N GLY A 491 -23.50 40.38 24.55
CA GLY A 491 -23.60 40.80 23.15
C GLY A 491 -22.34 41.52 22.63
N GLU A 492 -21.27 41.53 23.42
CA GLU A 492 -19.99 42.15 23.15
C GLU A 492 -19.00 41.02 22.84
N VAL A 493 -18.56 40.96 21.58
CA VAL A 493 -17.49 40.03 21.15
C VAL A 493 -16.18 40.68 21.57
N ASP A 494 -15.65 40.28 22.72
CA ASP A 494 -14.30 40.68 23.12
C ASP A 494 -13.28 39.80 22.40
N PHE A 495 -12.42 40.41 21.60
CA PHE A 495 -11.28 39.71 21.05
C PHE A 495 -10.26 39.64 22.18
N GLY A 496 -10.15 38.47 22.82
CA GLY A 496 -9.19 38.22 23.90
C GLY A 496 -7.73 38.38 23.44
N ARG A 497 -6.78 37.81 24.19
CA ARG A 497 -5.35 37.90 23.83
C ARG A 497 -5.12 37.38 22.40
N SER A 498 -4.67 38.27 21.51
CA SER A 498 -4.30 37.94 20.14
C SER A 498 -2.79 37.86 20.00
N ASN A 499 -2.28 36.85 19.31
CA ASN A 499 -0.86 36.68 19.02
C ASN A 499 -0.62 36.73 17.51
N PHE A 500 0.39 37.47 17.10
CA PHE A 500 0.90 37.52 15.76
C PHE A 500 2.31 36.93 15.71
N LEU A 501 2.43 35.74 15.15
CA LEU A 501 3.69 35.03 15.03
C LEU A 501 4.13 34.95 13.58
N THR A 502 5.41 35.22 13.35
CA THR A 502 6.03 35.05 12.03
C THR A 502 7.15 34.03 12.13
N TYR A 503 7.30 33.19 11.12
CA TYR A 503 8.31 32.14 11.10
C TYR A 503 9.09 32.19 9.80
N PHE A 504 10.41 32.27 9.88
CA PHE A 504 11.28 31.86 8.79
C PHE A 504 11.55 30.35 8.91
N GLU A 505 10.92 29.58 8.03
CA GLU A 505 10.95 28.11 8.07
C GLU A 505 11.99 27.57 7.10
N GLN A 506 12.76 26.61 7.57
CA GLN A 506 13.72 25.83 6.80
C GLN A 506 13.41 24.37 7.08
N GLY A 507 13.38 23.54 6.06
CA GLY A 507 13.18 22.13 6.31
C GLY A 507 13.67 21.25 5.20
N VAL A 508 13.78 19.98 5.53
CA VAL A 508 14.14 18.94 4.59
C VAL A 508 13.29 17.71 4.86
N THR A 509 12.72 17.18 3.79
CA THR A 509 11.98 15.92 3.81
C THR A 509 12.74 14.87 3.03
N PHE A 510 12.95 13.71 3.63
CA PHE A 510 13.41 12.49 2.99
C PHE A 510 12.24 11.52 2.90
N ASP A 511 11.85 11.09 1.71
CA ASP A 511 10.75 10.14 1.51
C ASP A 511 11.15 9.01 0.55
N TRP A 512 11.33 7.82 1.11
CA TRP A 512 11.65 6.59 0.40
C TRP A 512 10.58 5.51 0.60
N ARG A 513 9.34 5.94 0.85
CA ARG A 513 8.23 5.01 1.04
C ARG A 513 7.73 4.48 -0.30
N ASP A 514 7.25 3.24 -0.29
CA ASP A 514 6.60 2.61 -1.44
C ASP A 514 5.22 3.19 -1.73
N ASN A 515 4.52 3.68 -0.71
CA ASN A 515 3.22 4.33 -0.83
C ASN A 515 3.08 5.46 0.20
N LEU A 516 2.46 6.58 -0.18
CA LEU A 516 2.28 7.75 0.69
C LEU A 516 1.17 7.59 1.74
N LEU A 517 0.11 6.85 1.40
CA LEU A 517 -1.12 6.71 2.20
C LEU A 517 -1.14 5.43 3.05
N ASP A 518 -0.67 4.31 2.50
CA ASP A 518 -0.52 3.04 3.23
C ASP A 518 0.87 2.43 2.97
N PRO A 519 1.93 3.00 3.57
CA PRO A 519 3.29 2.52 3.37
C PRO A 519 3.48 1.13 3.95
N ARG A 520 4.08 0.21 3.16
CA ARG A 520 4.47 -1.13 3.64
C ARG A 520 5.97 -1.30 3.75
N ARG A 521 6.73 -0.54 2.95
CA ARG A 521 8.18 -0.57 2.93
C ARG A 521 8.74 0.84 2.75
N GLY A 522 9.80 1.15 3.49
CA GLY A 522 10.59 2.35 3.27
C GLY A 522 10.69 3.22 4.51
N ILE A 523 11.22 4.42 4.30
CA ILE A 523 11.53 5.37 5.37
C ILE A 523 11.01 6.75 4.98
N TYR A 524 10.44 7.46 5.94
CA TYR A 524 10.12 8.88 5.84
C TYR A 524 10.81 9.62 6.97
N SER A 525 11.37 10.78 6.69
CA SER A 525 11.86 11.68 7.73
C SER A 525 11.65 13.13 7.32
N SER A 526 11.27 13.98 8.26
CA SER A 526 11.23 15.42 8.07
C SER A 526 11.91 16.12 9.23
N ILE A 527 12.76 17.09 8.91
CA ILE A 527 13.32 18.04 9.87
C ILE A 527 12.82 19.42 9.47
N ARG A 528 12.23 20.15 10.42
CA ARG A 528 11.81 21.54 10.26
C ARG A 528 12.46 22.38 11.36
N ILE A 529 12.96 23.53 10.98
CA ILE A 529 13.47 24.58 11.85
C ILE A 529 12.69 25.84 11.50
N ALA A 530 12.10 26.50 12.49
CA ALA A 530 11.28 27.69 12.32
C ALA A 530 11.73 28.77 13.30
N GLU A 531 12.24 29.87 12.76
CA GLU A 531 12.72 31.01 13.54
C GLU A 531 11.60 32.04 13.70
N SER A 532 11.11 32.20 14.94
CA SER A 532 10.20 33.27 15.33
C SER A 532 11.02 34.41 15.92
N LEU A 533 11.06 35.56 15.25
CA LEU A 533 11.87 36.71 15.64
C LEU A 533 11.06 38.00 15.50
N GLY A 534 11.19 38.90 16.47
CA GLY A 534 10.60 40.24 16.46
C GLY A 534 11.17 41.10 15.34
N ALA A 535 12.41 40.85 14.93
CA ALA A 535 12.99 41.45 13.72
C ALA A 535 12.24 41.07 12.42
N LEU A 536 11.51 39.95 12.43
CA LEU A 536 10.65 39.49 11.34
C LEU A 536 9.17 39.86 11.57
N GLY A 537 8.85 40.60 12.63
CA GLY A 537 7.51 41.03 13.00
C GLY A 537 6.74 40.05 13.88
N SER A 538 7.42 39.09 14.53
CA SER A 538 6.80 38.19 15.51
C SER A 538 6.63 38.86 16.88
N ASP A 539 5.58 38.52 17.62
CA ASP A 539 5.39 39.00 19.00
C ASP A 539 6.40 38.39 19.98
N GLU A 540 6.91 37.18 19.71
CA GLU A 540 7.79 36.43 20.62
C GLU A 540 8.99 35.79 19.91
N ASP A 541 10.13 35.75 20.61
CA ASP A 541 11.43 35.32 20.08
C ASP A 541 11.80 33.90 20.52
N PHE A 542 11.66 32.93 19.60
CA PHE A 542 12.01 31.53 19.85
C PHE A 542 12.37 30.78 18.57
N LEU A 543 13.13 29.70 18.73
CA LEU A 543 13.47 28.76 17.66
C LEU A 543 12.68 27.48 17.85
N ARG A 544 11.85 27.11 16.87
CA ARG A 544 11.13 25.84 16.86
C ARG A 544 11.87 24.79 16.02
N VAL A 545 12.08 23.60 16.58
CA VAL A 545 12.71 22.46 15.92
C VAL A 545 11.74 21.28 15.96
N GLU A 546 11.41 20.70 14.81
CA GLU A 546 10.57 19.51 14.69
C GLU A 546 11.30 18.43 13.89
N VAL A 547 11.31 17.21 14.42
CA VAL A 547 11.85 16.01 13.78
C VAL A 547 10.78 14.94 13.80
N ASP A 548 10.41 14.40 12.64
CA ASP A 548 9.52 13.24 12.51
C ASP A 548 10.25 12.19 11.68
N ALA A 549 10.30 10.95 12.15
CA ALA A 549 10.93 9.84 11.46
C ALA A 549 10.02 8.62 11.52
N ARG A 550 9.84 7.95 10.38
CA ARG A 550 8.97 6.77 10.23
C ARG A 550 9.68 5.70 9.42
N GLY A 551 9.55 4.45 9.83
CA GLY A 551 10.12 3.30 9.14
C GLY A 551 9.09 2.19 8.97
N TYR A 552 9.11 1.52 7.82
CA TYR A 552 8.17 0.48 7.44
C TYR A 552 8.93 -0.73 6.89
N ILE A 553 8.67 -1.90 7.47
CA ILE A 553 9.35 -3.15 7.11
C ILE A 553 8.28 -4.23 6.87
N PRO A 554 8.14 -4.75 5.64
CA PRO A 554 7.27 -5.89 5.38
C PRO A 554 7.95 -7.17 5.87
N VAL A 555 7.39 -7.79 6.90
CA VAL A 555 7.92 -9.05 7.48
C VAL A 555 7.45 -10.24 6.65
N THR A 556 6.21 -10.18 6.18
CA THR A 556 5.60 -11.14 5.24
C THR A 556 4.70 -10.40 4.25
N SER A 557 4.04 -11.09 3.33
CA SER A 557 3.04 -10.48 2.43
C SER A 557 1.80 -9.93 3.16
N TRP A 558 1.55 -10.38 4.38
CA TRP A 558 0.38 -10.04 5.20
C TRP A 558 0.73 -9.32 6.51
N LEU A 559 2.01 -9.14 6.84
CA LEU A 559 2.46 -8.48 8.09
C LEU A 559 3.47 -7.38 7.78
N VAL A 560 3.19 -6.17 8.29
CA VAL A 560 4.08 -5.02 8.22
C VAL A 560 4.36 -4.50 9.63
N PHE A 561 5.63 -4.24 9.93
CA PHE A 561 6.00 -3.46 11.11
C PHE A 561 6.21 -2.00 10.72
N ALA A 562 5.58 -1.10 11.47
CA ALA A 562 5.74 0.34 11.33
C ALA A 562 6.28 0.93 12.63
N MET A 563 7.24 1.84 12.52
CA MET A 563 7.80 2.56 13.65
C MET A 563 7.75 4.06 13.39
N ARG A 564 7.50 4.85 14.42
CA ARG A 564 7.53 6.31 14.41
C ARG A 564 8.35 6.82 15.57
N ILE A 565 9.12 7.89 15.35
CA ILE A 565 9.81 8.66 16.37
C ILE A 565 9.58 10.13 16.04
N GLY A 566 9.22 10.93 17.04
CA GLY A 566 8.99 12.36 16.93
C GLY A 566 9.68 13.12 18.06
N TRP A 567 10.26 14.27 17.72
CA TRP A 567 10.77 15.25 18.67
C TRP A 567 10.32 16.63 18.21
N SER A 568 9.78 17.43 19.11
CA SER A 568 9.39 18.81 18.82
C SER A 568 9.78 19.69 19.98
N GLU A 569 10.38 20.83 19.68
CA GLU A 569 10.94 21.69 20.71
C GLU A 569 10.88 23.16 20.33
N ASN A 570 10.42 24.01 21.25
CA ASN A 570 10.59 25.45 21.19
C ASN A 570 11.74 25.84 22.12
N ILE A 571 12.74 26.54 21.57
CA ILE A 571 13.91 27.01 22.29
C ILE A 571 13.78 28.53 22.39
N ALA A 572 13.51 29.04 23.58
CA ALA A 572 13.49 30.47 23.84
C ALA A 572 14.83 31.12 23.46
N LEU A 573 14.78 32.23 22.69
CA LEU A 573 15.98 32.99 22.31
C LEU A 573 16.22 34.19 23.23
N THR A 574 15.24 34.50 24.08
CA THR A 574 15.29 35.52 25.12
C THR A 574 14.94 34.91 26.48
N ASP A 575 14.89 35.72 27.53
CA ASP A 575 14.44 35.28 28.86
C ASP A 575 12.92 34.98 28.89
N ALA A 576 12.17 35.35 27.85
CA ALA A 576 10.76 35.02 27.70
C ALA A 576 10.60 33.63 27.02
N PRO A 577 9.81 32.71 27.60
CA PRO A 577 9.52 31.43 26.95
C PRO A 577 8.64 31.62 25.71
N ALA A 578 8.51 30.57 24.89
CA ALA A 578 7.53 30.62 23.80
C ALA A 578 6.11 30.82 24.39
N PRO A 579 5.23 31.56 23.70
CA PRO A 579 3.90 31.81 24.21
C PRO A 579 3.12 30.50 24.33
N GLU A 580 2.20 30.39 25.28
CA GLU A 580 1.38 29.19 25.52
C GLU A 580 0.71 28.66 24.23
N LYS A 581 0.32 29.57 23.32
CA LYS A 581 -0.26 29.21 22.01
C LYS A 581 0.74 28.53 21.05
N ALA A 582 2.04 28.76 21.24
CA ALA A 582 3.10 28.09 20.50
C ALA A 582 3.49 26.73 21.11
N TRP A 583 2.94 26.34 22.26
CA TRP A 583 3.21 25.05 22.88
C TRP A 583 2.68 23.88 22.05
N PHE A 584 3.40 22.77 22.12
CA PHE A 584 2.98 21.54 21.50
C PHE A 584 1.90 20.87 22.34
N LYS A 585 0.82 20.49 21.67
CA LYS A 585 -0.22 19.61 22.20
C LYS A 585 -0.01 18.19 21.66
N GLY A 586 -0.58 17.20 22.34
CA GLY A 586 -0.48 15.80 21.94
C GLY A 586 -1.63 14.93 22.42
N GLY A 587 -1.66 13.69 21.94
CA GLY A 587 -2.79 12.76 22.12
C GLY A 587 -3.69 12.66 20.88
N GLY A 588 -4.49 11.60 20.79
CA GLY A 588 -5.37 11.34 19.64
C GLY A 588 -4.93 10.18 18.73
N ALA A 589 -5.77 9.88 17.74
CA ALA A 589 -5.66 8.70 16.86
C ALA A 589 -4.34 8.58 16.07
N SER A 590 -3.73 9.71 15.71
CA SER A 590 -2.49 9.78 14.91
C SER A 590 -1.25 10.16 15.72
N ASP A 591 -1.38 10.30 17.04
CA ASP A 591 -0.34 10.74 17.96
C ASP A 591 -0.15 9.68 19.07
N MET A 592 -0.50 10.00 20.32
CA MET A 592 -0.49 9.07 21.45
C MET A 592 -1.91 8.57 21.74
N ARG A 593 -2.25 7.34 21.32
CA ARG A 593 -3.63 6.82 21.34
C ARG A 593 -4.21 6.54 22.72
N GLY A 594 -3.38 6.53 23.76
CA GLY A 594 -3.83 6.43 25.16
C GLY A 594 -4.57 7.68 25.65
N PHE A 595 -4.26 8.85 25.08
CA PHE A 595 -4.89 10.13 25.42
C PHE A 595 -5.91 10.54 24.36
N ALA A 596 -6.90 11.33 24.79
CA ALA A 596 -7.75 12.06 23.87
C ALA A 596 -6.94 13.11 23.11
N SER A 597 -7.45 13.56 21.97
CA SER A 597 -6.82 14.59 21.13
C SER A 597 -6.51 15.84 21.94
N GLN A 598 -5.26 16.28 21.91
CA GLN A 598 -4.77 17.46 22.65
C GLN A 598 -4.96 17.38 24.18
N ASP A 599 -4.97 16.18 24.75
CA ASP A 599 -5.16 15.98 26.19
C ASP A 599 -3.89 15.44 26.91
N MET A 600 -2.81 15.22 26.16
CA MET A 600 -1.51 14.80 26.71
C MET A 600 -0.70 15.99 27.22
N GLY A 601 -0.04 15.83 28.37
CA GLY A 601 0.92 16.78 28.92
C GLY A 601 0.55 17.31 30.31
N PRO A 602 1.29 18.31 30.81
CA PRO A 602 1.05 18.93 32.12
C PRO A 602 -0.36 19.53 32.19
N ARG A 603 -0.99 19.40 33.36
CA ARG A 603 -2.36 19.88 33.59
C ARG A 603 -2.43 21.00 34.62
N THR A 604 -3.22 22.02 34.29
CA THR A 604 -3.63 23.09 35.19
C THR A 604 -5.02 22.79 35.76
N CYS A 605 -5.18 23.02 37.07
CA CYS A 605 -6.45 22.89 37.79
C CYS A 605 -7.05 24.26 38.06
N GLN A 606 -8.36 24.39 37.86
CA GLN A 606 -9.07 25.67 37.95
C GLN A 606 -10.41 25.54 38.66
N LYS A 607 -10.90 26.65 39.20
CA LYS A 607 -12.29 26.83 39.68
C LYS A 607 -12.84 28.14 39.16
N GLY A 608 -13.87 28.11 38.30
CA GLY A 608 -14.19 29.26 37.44
C GLY A 608 -12.93 29.75 36.72
N ASP A 609 -12.62 31.05 36.81
CA ASP A 609 -11.38 31.62 36.26
C ASP A 609 -10.15 31.52 37.18
N GLU A 610 -10.31 31.01 38.41
CA GLU A 610 -9.25 31.00 39.43
C GLU A 610 -8.28 29.82 39.26
N PHE A 611 -7.00 30.10 39.05
CA PHE A 611 -5.92 29.10 39.04
C PHE A 611 -5.72 28.51 40.45
N LEU A 612 -5.94 27.20 40.60
CA LEU A 612 -5.82 26.50 41.88
C LEU A 612 -4.50 25.72 42.04
N GLY A 613 -3.71 25.60 40.96
CA GLY A 613 -2.43 24.89 40.95
C GLY A 613 -2.32 23.90 39.80
N PHE A 614 -1.20 23.18 39.76
CA PHE A 614 -0.99 22.08 38.82
C PHE A 614 -1.45 20.75 39.43
N ALA A 615 -1.90 19.81 38.58
CA ALA A 615 -2.30 18.47 39.03
C ALA A 615 -1.10 17.73 39.62
N ARG A 616 -1.26 17.16 40.83
CA ARG A 616 -0.13 16.61 41.61
C ARG A 616 0.45 15.30 41.07
N ASP A 617 -0.35 14.55 40.31
CA ASP A 617 -0.01 13.27 39.67
C ASP A 617 -0.71 13.16 38.30
N GLY A 618 -0.81 14.26 37.56
CA GLY A 618 -1.47 14.29 36.24
C GLY A 618 -3.00 14.25 36.26
N THR A 619 -3.67 13.86 37.35
CA THR A 619 -5.15 13.90 37.45
C THR A 619 -5.73 14.45 38.75
N ASP A 620 -4.97 14.43 39.85
CA ASP A 620 -5.49 14.90 41.13
C ASP A 620 -5.34 16.42 41.27
N CYS A 621 -6.45 17.12 41.07
CA CYS A 621 -6.56 18.53 41.37
C CYS A 621 -6.72 18.79 42.86
N PRO A 622 -6.26 19.96 43.36
CA PRO A 622 -6.58 20.41 44.70
C PRO A 622 -8.09 20.44 44.97
N ASP A 623 -8.48 20.12 46.21
CA ASP A 623 -9.89 20.13 46.64
C ASP A 623 -10.57 21.47 46.29
N GLY A 624 -11.65 21.40 45.51
CA GLY A 624 -12.45 22.55 45.11
C GLY A 624 -12.23 23.05 43.69
N ALA A 625 -11.39 22.39 42.88
CA ALA A 625 -11.32 22.60 41.43
C ALA A 625 -12.57 22.05 40.73
N ASP A 626 -13.03 22.78 39.72
CA ASP A 626 -14.15 22.38 38.85
C ASP A 626 -13.66 21.45 37.72
N GLY A 627 -12.36 21.48 37.39
CA GLY A 627 -11.74 20.59 36.40
C GLY A 627 -10.24 20.83 36.21
N SER A 628 -9.64 20.08 35.27
CA SER A 628 -8.29 20.33 34.75
C SER A 628 -8.22 20.24 33.24
N PHE A 629 -7.29 20.98 32.64
CA PHE A 629 -7.01 20.97 31.20
C PHE A 629 -5.51 20.78 30.95
N ALA A 630 -5.18 20.15 29.81
CA ALA A 630 -3.80 19.96 29.37
C ALA A 630 -3.30 21.23 28.68
N ASP A 631 -2.25 21.83 29.24
CA ASP A 631 -1.70 23.10 28.74
C ASP A 631 -0.83 22.89 27.49
N GLY A 632 -0.20 21.73 27.39
CA GLY A 632 0.88 21.46 26.44
C GLY A 632 2.24 21.85 27.02
N GLY A 633 3.23 22.02 26.14
CA GLY A 633 4.56 22.47 26.57
C GLY A 633 5.53 22.72 25.42
N ASP A 634 6.72 23.22 25.77
CA ASP A 634 7.76 23.54 24.79
C ASP A 634 8.50 22.32 24.24
N VAL A 635 8.43 21.17 24.90
CA VAL A 635 9.10 19.94 24.44
C VAL A 635 8.09 18.82 24.31
N LYS A 636 8.09 18.13 23.17
CA LYS A 636 7.31 16.92 22.92
C LYS A 636 8.21 15.82 22.39
N ALA A 637 8.14 14.64 23.00
CA ALA A 637 8.76 13.42 22.50
C ALA A 637 7.71 12.34 22.27
N LEU A 638 7.83 11.63 21.16
CA LEU A 638 6.91 10.57 20.75
C LEU A 638 7.69 9.39 20.17
N ALA A 639 7.24 8.18 20.46
CA ALA A 639 7.65 6.97 19.79
C ALA A 639 6.43 6.06 19.64
N GLY A 640 6.34 5.36 18.51
CA GLY A 640 5.24 4.45 18.23
C GLY A 640 5.73 3.23 17.47
N PHE A 641 5.15 2.09 17.78
CA PHE A 641 5.36 0.83 17.08
C PHE A 641 4.02 0.20 16.75
N GLU A 642 3.86 -0.28 15.51
CA GLU A 642 2.66 -0.96 15.05
C GLU A 642 3.00 -2.26 14.34
N ALA A 643 2.26 -3.32 14.68
CA ALA A 643 2.18 -4.54 13.91
C ALA A 643 0.87 -4.54 13.11
N ARG A 644 0.97 -4.40 11.79
CA ARG A 644 -0.17 -4.30 10.86
C ARG A 644 -0.36 -5.61 10.12
N VAL A 645 -1.46 -6.29 10.40
CA VAL A 645 -1.86 -7.54 9.73
C VAL A 645 -2.90 -7.21 8.67
N ILE A 646 -2.60 -7.58 7.43
CA ILE A 646 -3.44 -7.34 6.25
C ILE A 646 -4.19 -8.63 5.94
N LEU A 647 -5.52 -8.53 5.91
CA LEU A 647 -6.43 -9.64 5.69
C LEU A 647 -7.10 -9.53 4.30
N PRO A 648 -7.64 -10.63 3.75
CA PRO A 648 -8.43 -10.58 2.52
C PRO A 648 -9.64 -9.64 2.64
N TYR A 649 -10.25 -9.29 1.49
CA TYR A 649 -11.46 -8.46 1.41
C TYR A 649 -11.29 -7.02 1.97
N ASN A 650 -10.10 -6.44 1.82
CA ASN A 650 -9.79 -5.07 2.24
C ASN A 650 -9.92 -4.83 3.76
N PHE A 651 -9.69 -5.85 4.58
CA PHE A 651 -9.62 -5.70 6.04
C PHE A 651 -8.20 -5.75 6.55
N GLY A 652 -7.96 -5.14 7.70
CA GLY A 652 -6.71 -5.25 8.44
C GLY A 652 -6.94 -5.14 9.94
N VAL A 653 -6.03 -5.70 10.71
CA VAL A 653 -5.95 -5.53 12.16
C VAL A 653 -4.58 -5.00 12.55
N VAL A 654 -4.54 -4.16 13.56
CA VAL A 654 -3.34 -3.48 14.03
C VAL A 654 -3.19 -3.75 15.52
N ALA A 655 -1.98 -4.02 15.98
CA ALA A 655 -1.62 -3.92 17.38
C ALA A 655 -0.56 -2.83 17.50
N PHE A 656 -0.68 -1.96 18.50
CA PHE A 656 0.22 -0.84 18.67
C PHE A 656 0.75 -0.71 20.10
N LEU A 657 1.92 -0.05 20.19
CA LEU A 657 2.57 0.45 21.38
C LEU A 657 3.01 1.88 21.10
N ASP A 658 2.44 2.83 21.82
CA ASP A 658 2.82 4.22 21.77
C ASP A 658 3.51 4.61 23.08
N ALA A 659 4.48 5.51 22.98
CA ALA A 659 5.22 6.10 24.08
C ALA A 659 5.32 7.60 23.83
N GLY A 660 5.06 8.43 24.83
CA GLY A 660 5.13 9.87 24.61
C GLY A 660 5.09 10.69 25.89
N GLN A 661 5.60 11.92 25.81
CA GLN A 661 5.46 12.91 26.86
C GLN A 661 5.62 14.33 26.29
N ILE A 662 4.98 15.29 26.95
CA ILE A 662 5.15 16.72 26.77
C ILE A 662 5.69 17.31 28.07
N TRP A 663 6.74 18.11 27.99
CA TRP A 663 7.30 18.86 29.12
C TRP A 663 7.15 20.36 28.87
N THR A 664 6.91 21.11 29.95
CA THR A 664 6.75 22.56 29.87
C THR A 664 8.01 23.24 29.34
N ARG A 665 9.21 22.79 29.74
CA ARG A 665 10.51 23.33 29.29
C ARG A 665 11.55 22.22 29.13
N ARG A 666 12.64 22.52 28.43
CA ARG A 666 13.79 21.61 28.25
C ARG A 666 14.41 21.14 29.57
N ASP A 667 14.52 22.02 30.56
CA ASP A 667 15.15 21.67 31.84
C ASP A 667 14.29 20.74 32.71
N ASP A 668 13.01 20.61 32.37
CA ASP A 668 12.03 19.77 33.08
C ASP A 668 11.97 18.34 32.49
N ILE A 669 12.84 17.98 31.52
CA ILE A 669 12.84 16.64 30.91
C ILE A 669 13.26 15.58 31.94
N ASP A 670 12.29 14.75 32.33
CA ASP A 670 12.51 13.50 33.05
C ASP A 670 12.01 12.30 32.23
N TRP A 671 12.91 11.36 31.96
CA TRP A 671 12.61 10.15 31.19
C TRP A 671 11.76 9.15 31.97
N SER A 672 11.64 9.29 33.30
CA SER A 672 10.69 8.48 34.07
C SER A 672 9.23 8.81 33.78
N ASP A 673 8.96 9.99 33.23
CA ASP A 673 7.61 10.51 33.01
C ASP A 673 7.03 10.05 31.67
N ILE A 674 7.74 9.20 30.90
CA ILE A 674 7.21 8.70 29.64
C ILE A 674 5.95 7.89 29.88
N GLU A 675 4.88 8.32 29.22
CA GLU A 675 3.61 7.61 29.21
C GLU A 675 3.64 6.50 28.15
N LEU A 676 3.08 5.33 28.48
CA LEU A 676 3.01 4.18 27.58
C LEU A 676 1.55 3.77 27.34
N ALA A 677 1.16 3.64 26.08
CA ALA A 677 -0.15 3.15 25.68
C ALA A 677 -0.03 1.94 24.76
N VAL A 678 -0.91 0.97 24.92
CA VAL A 678 -0.99 -0.21 24.04
C VAL A 678 -2.42 -0.41 23.57
N GLY A 679 -2.61 -1.00 22.40
CA GLY A 679 -3.98 -1.19 21.94
C GLY A 679 -4.15 -2.00 20.66
N PRO A 680 -5.35 -2.56 20.45
CA PRO A 680 -5.76 -3.09 19.17
C PRO A 680 -6.39 -2.00 18.29
N GLY A 681 -6.36 -2.23 16.98
CA GLY A 681 -7.01 -1.42 15.97
C GLY A 681 -7.55 -2.28 14.83
N ILE A 682 -8.58 -1.80 14.16
CA ILE A 682 -9.14 -2.41 12.94
C ILE A 682 -9.05 -1.39 11.81
N ARG A 683 -8.79 -1.87 10.60
CA ARG A 683 -8.73 -1.08 9.38
C ARG A 683 -9.64 -1.68 8.32
N TYR A 684 -10.40 -0.84 7.64
CA TYR A 684 -11.11 -1.20 6.41
C TYR A 684 -10.62 -0.33 5.26
N TYR A 685 -9.92 -0.93 4.31
CA TYR A 685 -9.28 -0.23 3.19
C TYR A 685 -10.33 0.08 2.13
N THR A 686 -10.74 1.35 2.06
CA THR A 686 -11.66 1.81 1.00
C THR A 686 -10.89 2.46 -0.15
N LEU A 687 -11.56 2.68 -1.27
CA LEU A 687 -11.00 3.42 -2.41
C LEU A 687 -10.62 4.87 -2.06
N VAL A 688 -11.19 5.45 -1.00
CA VAL A 688 -11.00 6.86 -0.60
C VAL A 688 -10.14 7.04 0.65
N GLY A 689 -9.58 5.94 1.19
CA GLY A 689 -8.74 5.91 2.38
C GLY A 689 -9.16 4.82 3.39
N PRO A 690 -8.28 4.42 4.31
CA PRO A 690 -8.64 3.45 5.35
C PRO A 690 -9.58 4.08 6.37
N VAL A 691 -10.64 3.35 6.73
CA VAL A 691 -11.43 3.62 7.94
C VAL A 691 -10.72 2.96 9.11
N SER A 692 -10.49 3.71 10.19
CA SER A 692 -9.82 3.20 11.39
C SER A 692 -10.74 3.23 12.62
N ALA A 693 -10.60 2.21 13.44
CA ALA A 693 -11.09 2.18 14.81
C ALA A 693 -9.96 1.65 15.70
N ASP A 694 -9.55 2.42 16.70
CA ASP A 694 -8.45 2.10 17.60
C ASP A 694 -8.89 2.24 19.05
N VAL A 695 -8.38 1.36 19.92
CA VAL A 695 -8.61 1.43 21.37
C VAL A 695 -7.26 1.50 22.07
N GLY A 696 -6.91 2.64 22.64
CA GLY A 696 -5.66 2.81 23.40
C GLY A 696 -5.89 2.58 24.89
N PHE A 697 -5.05 1.78 25.52
CA PHE A 697 -5.01 1.55 26.96
C PHE A 697 -3.74 2.16 27.53
N LEU A 698 -3.88 3.15 28.42
CA LEU A 698 -2.77 3.80 29.09
C LEU A 698 -2.27 2.91 30.25
N LEU A 699 -0.97 2.59 30.27
CA LEU A 699 -0.37 1.61 31.20
C LEU A 699 0.31 2.24 32.41
N THR A 700 0.64 3.52 32.32
CA THR A 700 1.51 4.27 33.25
C THR A 700 0.74 5.23 34.15
N HIS A 701 -0.58 5.32 33.98
CA HIS A 701 -1.40 6.31 34.66
C HIS A 701 -1.63 6.01 36.16
N PRO A 702 -1.44 6.98 37.09
CA PRO A 702 -1.58 6.76 38.53
C PRO A 702 -3.00 6.37 39.01
N SER A 703 -4.04 6.84 38.31
CA SER A 703 -5.46 6.62 38.66
C SER A 703 -6.00 5.22 38.32
N GLY A 704 -5.29 4.42 37.52
CA GLY A 704 -5.71 3.07 37.11
C GLY A 704 -5.68 2.85 35.58
N PHE A 705 -6.48 1.90 35.11
CA PHE A 705 -6.60 1.58 33.68
C PHE A 705 -7.56 2.57 32.99
N GLU A 706 -7.00 3.51 32.23
CA GLU A 706 -7.76 4.39 31.35
C GLU A 706 -7.71 3.88 29.90
N TYR A 707 -8.84 4.02 29.19
CA TYR A 707 -8.94 3.66 27.79
C TYR A 707 -9.56 4.79 26.97
N THR A 708 -9.01 4.98 25.78
CA THR A 708 -9.47 6.00 24.83
C THR A 708 -9.82 5.32 23.51
N PHE A 709 -10.95 5.73 22.93
CA PHE A 709 -11.44 5.17 21.69
C PHE A 709 -11.34 6.20 20.57
N HIS A 710 -10.78 5.78 19.44
CA HIS A 710 -10.58 6.64 18.27
C HIS A 710 -11.27 6.01 17.07
N ILE A 711 -12.23 6.71 16.47
CA ILE A 711 -12.76 6.36 15.14
C ILE A 711 -12.44 7.49 14.16
N SER A 712 -11.90 7.10 13.01
CA SER A 712 -11.76 8.00 11.87
C SER A 712 -12.36 7.39 10.60
N ILE A 713 -13.23 8.15 9.94
CA ILE A 713 -13.90 7.74 8.70
C ILE A 713 -13.70 8.83 7.65
N GLY A 714 -13.11 8.44 6.51
CA GLY A 714 -12.96 9.32 5.35
C GLY A 714 -11.80 10.32 5.49
N GLN A 715 -12.02 11.56 5.01
CA GLN A 715 -11.03 12.65 5.05
C GLN A 715 -11.07 13.37 6.42
N ALA A 716 -10.91 12.60 7.50
CA ALA A 716 -11.11 13.07 8.87
C ALA A 716 -9.87 13.73 9.52
N PHE A 717 -8.78 13.92 8.77
CA PHE A 717 -7.51 14.45 9.26
C PHE A 717 -6.80 15.29 8.19
#